data_AF-A0A178EDP5-F1
#
_entry.id   AF-A0A178EDP5-F1
#
_cell.length_a   1.000
_cell.length_b   1.000
_cell.length_c   1.000
_cell.angle_alpha   90.00
_cell.angle_beta   90.00
_cell.angle_gamma   90.00
#
_symmetry.space_group_name_H-M   'P 1'
#
loop_
_entity.id
_entity.type
_entity.pdbx_description
1 polymer ?
#
loop_
_entity_poly.entity_id
_entity_poly.type
_entity_poly.pdbx_seq_one_letter_code
_entity_poly.pdbx_strand_id
1 'polypeptide(L)'
;MAPPKDTMFRSADMSLTQLYISNEIGREVVSALGELGTMDFRDLNSETTAFQRTFTQEIRRLDNVERQLRYFRAQMDKSSIAMRSIYDFNNPFTSPSASEIDELADKSQSLEQRISSLNESYETLKKREVELTEWRWVLREAGGFFDRARGQTEEIRHSLDNDDAPLLQDVEQNGQNEPGAERSFTVMNIGFVAGVIPRERIAAFERILWRTLRGNLYMNQSEIPEPIINPETNEETSKNVFIIFAHGKDIIAKIRKISESLGADLYSVDENSELRRDQIREVNTRLSDLASVLRNTKSTLDAELTAISRSLAAWMVIIKKEKATYETLNKFSYDHQRKTLIAEAWAPTNSLGLIKSTLSDVNERAGLSVPTIVNQIKTTKTPPTYFKTNRFTLGFQTIIDAYGTIKYREVNPALPSIVTFPFMFAVMFGDAGHGVILLLAAVAMIHYENRLQRSKLDELFSMMFYGRYIVLMMGIFSIYTGLLYCDAFSLGLPWFKSMWVWDNDGKGPTASRVEGYTYPFGLDYRWHDTENDLLFSNSYKMKLSILLGWCHMTFSLMWSLVNARYFKSKIDIWGNFVPGMIFFQSIFGYLAFTIVYKWTIDWPARGENPPSLLNMLIYMFLQPGKLELNVKELYPGQAVIQVILLLLALACVPVLLFLKPLYLRYEHNKAHALGYRGIGESVRVSALDDDDDEEGRPMNGGRESFGDDEDGIAMITQDIGHGEEHEEFEFSEVMIHQVIHTIEFCLNCVSHTASYLRLWALSLAHQRLSIVLWEMTMKNAFAFTGITGAVIMVVVFYFWFALTVAVLCVMEGTSAMLHSLRLHWVEAMSKHFIGDGVPFEPFSFKVLLEEEPVE
;
A
#
# COMPACT_ATOMS: atom_id res chain seq x y z
N MET A 1 -17.44 -24.57 -31.76
CA MET A 1 -16.43 -23.49 -31.87
C MET A 1 -15.45 -23.70 -30.74
N ALA A 2 -14.16 -23.92 -31.01
CA ALA A 2 -13.19 -24.03 -29.92
C ALA A 2 -13.22 -22.71 -29.11
N PRO A 3 -13.20 -22.77 -27.77
CA PRO A 3 -13.14 -21.54 -26.97
C PRO A 3 -11.92 -20.72 -27.41
N PRO A 4 -12.07 -19.40 -27.67
CA PRO A 4 -10.94 -18.56 -28.01
C PRO A 4 -9.90 -18.64 -26.89
N LYS A 5 -8.64 -18.91 -27.26
CA LYS A 5 -7.52 -18.89 -26.31
C LYS A 5 -7.47 -17.51 -25.66
N ASP A 6 -7.49 -17.46 -24.34
CA ASP A 6 -7.39 -16.20 -23.59
C ASP A 6 -6.06 -15.52 -23.91
N THR A 7 -6.13 -14.31 -24.47
CA THR A 7 -4.96 -13.47 -24.79
C THR A 7 -4.98 -12.22 -23.91
N MET A 8 -3.81 -11.80 -23.40
CA MET A 8 -3.65 -10.59 -22.55
C MET A 8 -4.09 -9.29 -23.25
N PHE A 9 -4.27 -9.29 -24.57
CA PHE A 9 -4.62 -8.12 -25.37
C PHE A 9 -5.96 -7.48 -24.98
N ARG A 10 -6.94 -8.27 -24.55
CA ARG A 10 -8.27 -7.82 -24.07
C ARG A 10 -8.69 -8.66 -22.87
N SER A 11 -9.69 -8.19 -22.14
CA SER A 11 -10.24 -8.96 -21.02
C SER A 11 -10.84 -10.30 -21.49
N ALA A 12 -10.83 -11.29 -20.61
CA ALA A 12 -11.44 -12.59 -20.88
C ALA A 12 -12.97 -12.49 -21.08
N ASP A 13 -13.53 -13.43 -21.84
CA ASP A 13 -14.98 -13.50 -22.05
C ASP A 13 -15.67 -14.01 -20.80
N MET A 14 -16.54 -13.21 -20.20
CA MET A 14 -17.24 -13.48 -18.94
C MET A 14 -18.66 -13.94 -19.21
N SER A 15 -19.12 -14.83 -18.36
CA SER A 15 -20.49 -15.34 -18.38
C SER A 15 -21.09 -15.20 -16.98
N LEU A 16 -22.31 -14.67 -16.92
CA LEU A 16 -23.08 -14.69 -15.69
C LEU A 16 -23.66 -16.09 -15.53
N THR A 17 -23.25 -16.75 -14.45
CA THR A 17 -23.69 -18.11 -14.12
C THR A 17 -24.59 -18.08 -12.91
N GLN A 18 -25.67 -18.85 -12.97
CA GLN A 18 -26.57 -19.07 -11.84
C GLN A 18 -26.42 -20.51 -11.39
N LEU A 19 -26.20 -20.68 -10.09
CA LEU A 19 -26.02 -21.96 -9.44
C LEU A 19 -27.24 -22.24 -8.56
N TYR A 20 -27.84 -23.40 -8.73
CA TYR A 20 -28.81 -23.95 -7.78
C TYR A 20 -28.13 -25.02 -6.95
N ILE A 21 -27.99 -24.75 -5.66
CA ILE A 21 -27.26 -25.58 -4.71
C ILE A 21 -28.23 -26.07 -3.65
N SER A 22 -28.21 -27.37 -3.33
CA SER A 22 -28.97 -27.89 -2.18
C SER A 22 -28.36 -27.36 -0.88
N ASN A 23 -29.18 -27.00 0.09
CA ASN A 23 -28.71 -26.43 1.36
C ASN A 23 -27.72 -27.37 2.10
N GLU A 24 -27.90 -28.69 1.98
CA GLU A 24 -27.06 -29.70 2.66
C GLU A 24 -25.61 -29.71 2.18
N ILE A 25 -25.37 -29.42 0.89
CA ILE A 25 -24.03 -29.38 0.27
C ILE A 25 -23.53 -27.95 0.04
N GLY A 26 -24.25 -26.93 0.53
CA GLY A 26 -23.89 -25.53 0.31
C GLY A 26 -22.43 -25.23 0.69
N ARG A 27 -22.03 -25.68 1.87
CA ARG A 27 -20.66 -25.53 2.38
C ARG A 27 -19.62 -26.25 1.51
N GLU A 28 -19.84 -27.52 1.19
CA GLU A 28 -18.88 -28.33 0.42
C GLU A 28 -18.69 -27.77 -0.99
N VAL A 29 -19.78 -27.33 -1.62
CA VAL A 29 -19.76 -26.68 -2.93
C VAL A 29 -18.96 -25.39 -2.88
N VAL A 30 -19.23 -24.51 -1.92
CA VAL A 30 -18.51 -23.23 -1.80
C VAL A 30 -17.03 -23.46 -1.48
N SER A 31 -16.71 -24.44 -0.64
CA SER A 31 -15.32 -24.83 -0.36
C SER A 31 -14.59 -25.28 -1.63
N ALA A 32 -15.19 -26.17 -2.42
CA ALA A 32 -14.61 -26.63 -3.68
C ALA A 32 -14.47 -25.50 -4.71
N LEU A 33 -15.43 -24.58 -4.78
CA LEU A 33 -15.36 -23.40 -5.64
C LEU A 33 -14.26 -22.42 -5.18
N GLY A 34 -14.04 -22.28 -3.88
CA GLY A 34 -12.97 -21.48 -3.28
C GLY A 34 -11.56 -22.07 -3.50
N GLU A 35 -11.42 -23.39 -3.61
CA GLU A 35 -10.16 -24.02 -4.02
C GLU A 35 -9.84 -23.76 -5.49
N LEU A 36 -10.87 -23.72 -6.33
CA LEU A 36 -10.75 -23.52 -7.77
C LEU A 36 -10.48 -22.06 -8.12
N GLY A 37 -11.10 -21.10 -7.43
CA GLY A 37 -10.72 -19.69 -7.49
C GLY A 37 -11.05 -18.98 -8.80
N THR A 38 -12.18 -19.30 -9.46
CA THR A 38 -12.55 -18.69 -10.75
C THR A 38 -13.96 -18.09 -10.80
N MET A 39 -14.66 -18.01 -9.67
CA MET A 39 -16.01 -17.44 -9.62
C MET A 39 -16.01 -16.21 -8.72
N ASP A 40 -16.54 -15.10 -9.24
CA ASP A 40 -16.78 -13.87 -8.49
C ASP A 40 -18.28 -13.79 -8.16
N PHE A 41 -18.61 -13.92 -6.88
CA PHE A 41 -20.00 -14.01 -6.40
C PHE A 41 -20.60 -12.63 -6.18
N ARG A 42 -21.75 -12.39 -6.83
CA ARG A 42 -22.54 -11.19 -6.57
C ARG A 42 -23.31 -11.35 -5.27
N ASP A 43 -23.48 -10.23 -4.55
CA ASP A 43 -24.43 -10.18 -3.44
C ASP A 43 -25.86 -10.11 -4.02
N LEU A 44 -26.67 -11.14 -3.76
CA LEU A 44 -28.10 -11.15 -4.08
C LEU A 44 -28.94 -10.51 -2.98
N ASN A 45 -28.38 -10.35 -1.77
CA ASN A 45 -29.08 -9.92 -0.57
C ASN A 45 -28.67 -8.49 -0.16
N SER A 46 -28.41 -7.60 -1.14
CA SER A 46 -27.91 -6.24 -0.90
C SER A 46 -28.88 -5.36 -0.09
N GLU A 47 -30.19 -5.61 -0.19
CA GLU A 47 -31.22 -4.87 0.54
C GLU A 47 -31.34 -5.32 2.01
N THR A 48 -30.80 -6.50 2.35
CA THR A 48 -30.89 -7.04 3.71
C THR A 48 -29.74 -6.57 4.57
N THR A 49 -30.05 -6.20 5.82
CA THR A 49 -29.03 -5.82 6.79
C THR A 49 -28.17 -7.03 7.18
N ALA A 50 -26.91 -6.79 7.53
CA ALA A 50 -25.94 -7.86 7.84
C ALA A 50 -26.42 -8.83 8.94
N PHE A 51 -27.22 -8.38 9.92
CA PHE A 51 -27.73 -9.22 11.01
C PHE A 51 -28.92 -10.11 10.63
N GLN A 52 -29.65 -9.76 9.57
CA GLN A 52 -30.81 -10.51 9.10
C GLN A 52 -30.43 -11.63 8.12
N ARG A 53 -29.16 -11.71 7.72
CA ARG A 53 -28.66 -12.76 6.83
C ARG A 53 -28.65 -14.13 7.54
N THR A 54 -28.80 -15.18 6.75
CA THR A 54 -29.05 -16.55 7.21
C THR A 54 -27.92 -17.16 8.04
N PHE A 55 -26.66 -16.99 7.63
CA PHE A 55 -25.49 -17.66 8.26
C PHE A 55 -24.71 -16.76 9.23
N THR A 56 -25.40 -15.83 9.89
CA THR A 56 -24.75 -14.85 10.79
C THR A 56 -24.29 -15.47 12.12
N GLN A 57 -24.97 -16.52 12.59
CA GLN A 57 -24.62 -17.20 13.84
C GLN A 57 -23.32 -17.99 13.68
N GLU A 58 -23.15 -18.65 12.53
CA GLU A 58 -21.97 -19.41 12.16
C GLU A 58 -20.75 -18.51 12.03
N ILE A 59 -20.90 -17.35 11.37
CA ILE A 59 -19.81 -16.36 11.27
C ILE A 59 -19.41 -15.86 12.65
N ARG A 60 -20.36 -15.50 13.52
CA ARG A 60 -20.05 -15.06 14.89
C ARG A 60 -19.32 -16.12 15.71
N ARG A 61 -19.68 -17.40 15.52
CA ARG A 61 -18.99 -18.52 16.16
C ARG A 61 -17.54 -18.60 15.69
N LEU A 62 -17.30 -18.53 14.38
CA LEU A 62 -15.95 -18.57 13.80
C LEU A 62 -15.13 -17.33 14.18
N ASP A 63 -15.73 -16.14 14.23
CA ASP A 63 -15.10 -14.91 14.71
C ASP A 63 -14.61 -15.04 16.16
N ASN A 64 -15.41 -15.70 17.02
CA ASN A 64 -14.98 -15.94 18.39
C ASN A 64 -13.79 -16.90 18.46
N VAL A 65 -13.77 -17.95 17.65
CA VAL A 65 -12.61 -18.85 17.56
C VAL A 65 -11.40 -18.09 17.02
N GLU A 66 -11.57 -17.26 16.00
CA GLU A 66 -10.50 -16.42 15.44
C GLU A 66 -9.91 -15.46 16.51
N ARG A 67 -10.77 -14.84 17.33
CA ARG A 67 -10.36 -14.02 18.49
C ARG A 67 -9.54 -14.84 19.49
N GLN A 68 -9.94 -16.09 19.78
CA GLN A 68 -9.20 -16.99 20.67
C GLN A 68 -7.82 -17.35 20.11
N LEU A 69 -7.72 -17.65 18.82
CA LEU A 69 -6.44 -17.94 18.17
C LEU A 69 -5.51 -16.72 18.17
N ARG A 70 -6.05 -15.51 17.93
CA ARG A 70 -5.30 -14.25 18.07
C ARG A 70 -4.83 -14.00 19.50
N TYR A 71 -5.64 -14.35 20.50
CA TYR A 71 -5.24 -14.30 21.91
C TYR A 71 -4.06 -15.25 22.21
N PHE A 72 -4.09 -16.49 21.71
CA PHE A 72 -2.96 -17.41 21.87
C PHE A 72 -1.67 -16.88 21.24
N ARG A 73 -1.78 -16.28 20.05
CA ARG A 73 -0.63 -15.62 19.40
C ARG A 73 -0.05 -14.51 20.26
N ALA A 74 -0.89 -13.63 20.79
CA ALA A 74 -0.44 -12.54 21.66
C ALA A 74 0.25 -13.07 22.94
N GLN A 75 -0.21 -14.19 23.50
CA GLN A 75 0.43 -14.82 24.66
C GLN A 75 1.76 -15.50 24.29
N MET A 76 1.85 -16.13 23.12
CA MET A 76 3.10 -16.68 22.62
C MET A 76 4.16 -15.60 22.40
N ASP A 77 3.77 -14.47 21.82
CA ASP A 77 4.65 -13.32 21.59
C ASP A 77 5.20 -12.77 22.92
N LYS A 78 4.36 -12.67 23.97
CA LYS A 78 4.80 -12.30 25.34
C LYS A 78 5.82 -13.28 25.91
N SER A 79 5.67 -14.58 25.62
CA SER A 79 6.58 -15.63 26.08
C SER A 79 7.80 -15.86 25.17
N SER A 80 7.94 -15.09 24.07
CA SER A 80 8.99 -15.26 23.05
C SER A 80 9.07 -16.66 22.42
N ILE A 81 7.94 -17.38 22.34
CA ILE A 81 7.88 -18.71 21.73
C ILE A 81 7.63 -18.56 20.23
N ALA A 82 8.59 -18.99 19.41
CA ALA A 82 8.47 -18.95 17.96
C ALA A 82 7.38 -19.92 17.45
N MET A 83 6.52 -19.39 16.57
CA MET A 83 5.52 -20.17 15.85
C MET A 83 6.17 -21.00 14.75
N ARG A 84 5.66 -22.22 14.52
CA ARG A 84 6.10 -23.03 13.39
C ARG A 84 5.49 -22.48 12.10
N SER A 85 6.31 -22.37 11.06
CA SER A 85 5.85 -21.90 9.74
C SER A 85 4.90 -22.89 9.07
N ILE A 86 3.91 -22.37 8.36
CA ILE A 86 2.89 -23.03 7.55
C ILE A 86 3.53 -23.91 6.47
N TYR A 87 4.70 -23.54 5.96
CA TYR A 87 5.42 -24.27 4.93
C TYR A 87 5.97 -25.63 5.40
N ASP A 88 5.98 -25.88 6.71
CA ASP A 88 6.38 -27.18 7.29
C ASP A 88 5.24 -28.21 7.33
N PHE A 89 4.01 -27.82 7.04
CA PHE A 89 2.86 -28.72 7.06
C PHE A 89 2.64 -29.36 5.69
N ASN A 90 2.52 -30.70 5.68
CA ASN A 90 2.08 -31.44 4.49
C ASN A 90 0.56 -31.24 4.32
N ASN A 91 0.13 -30.72 3.16
CA ASN A 91 -1.28 -30.42 2.83
C ASN A 91 -2.01 -29.41 3.74
N PRO A 92 -1.65 -28.12 3.72
CA PRO A 92 -2.45 -27.06 4.36
C PRO A 92 -3.76 -26.73 3.61
N PHE A 93 -4.08 -27.49 2.54
CA PHE A 93 -5.13 -27.16 1.59
C PHE A 93 -6.38 -28.03 1.63
N THR A 94 -6.37 -29.19 2.31
CA THR A 94 -7.56 -30.04 2.37
C THR A 94 -8.70 -29.32 3.10
N SER A 95 -9.91 -29.31 2.51
CA SER A 95 -11.11 -28.83 3.19
C SER A 95 -11.34 -29.61 4.50
N PRO A 96 -11.37 -28.93 5.66
CA PRO A 96 -11.64 -29.58 6.94
C PRO A 96 -13.08 -30.05 6.99
N SER A 97 -13.31 -31.20 7.63
CA SER A 97 -14.66 -31.70 7.88
C SER A 97 -15.41 -30.80 8.87
N ALA A 98 -16.75 -30.86 8.87
CA ALA A 98 -17.55 -30.09 9.83
C ALA A 98 -17.22 -30.43 11.28
N SER A 99 -17.02 -31.72 11.56
CA SER A 99 -16.62 -32.22 12.87
C SER A 99 -15.27 -31.67 13.33
N GLU A 100 -14.29 -31.54 12.44
CA GLU A 100 -12.97 -30.99 12.81
C GLU A 100 -13.05 -29.53 13.28
N ILE A 101 -13.96 -28.75 12.70
CA ILE A 101 -14.16 -27.35 13.08
C ILE A 101 -14.89 -27.27 14.42
N ASP A 102 -15.88 -28.14 14.64
CA ASP A 102 -16.57 -28.23 15.92
C ASP A 102 -15.60 -28.63 17.04
N GLU A 103 -14.79 -29.67 16.82
CA GLU A 103 -13.74 -30.10 17.73
C GLU A 103 -12.71 -28.98 17.98
N LEU A 104 -12.34 -28.24 16.94
CA LEU A 104 -11.41 -27.11 17.07
C LEU A 104 -12.01 -25.97 17.88
N ALA A 105 -13.28 -25.64 17.68
CA ALA A 105 -13.97 -24.60 18.45
C ALA A 105 -14.04 -24.96 19.94
N ASP A 106 -14.44 -26.19 20.26
CA ASP A 106 -14.54 -26.67 21.64
C ASP A 106 -13.15 -26.73 22.30
N LYS A 107 -12.15 -27.23 21.55
CA LYS A 107 -10.76 -27.28 22.01
C LYS A 107 -10.22 -25.88 22.26
N SER A 108 -10.40 -24.93 21.35
CA SER A 108 -9.93 -23.55 21.52
C SER A 108 -10.60 -22.87 22.72
N GLN A 109 -11.89 -23.12 22.97
CA GLN A 109 -12.56 -22.61 24.17
C GLN A 109 -11.99 -23.20 25.46
N SER A 110 -11.76 -24.51 25.51
CA SER A 110 -11.15 -25.17 26.68
C SER A 110 -9.72 -24.68 26.96
N LEU A 111 -8.93 -24.45 25.90
CA LEU A 111 -7.56 -23.94 25.99
C LEU A 111 -7.54 -22.47 26.42
N GLU A 112 -8.46 -21.64 25.94
CA GLU A 112 -8.60 -20.24 26.36
C GLU A 112 -8.87 -20.17 27.86
N GLN A 113 -9.86 -20.93 28.35
CA GLN A 113 -10.18 -20.97 29.79
C GLN A 113 -8.97 -21.42 30.62
N ARG A 114 -8.27 -22.46 30.16
CA ARG A 114 -7.10 -22.99 30.86
C ARG A 114 -5.94 -21.98 30.89
N ILE A 115 -5.59 -21.38 29.76
CA ILE A 115 -4.51 -20.37 29.66
C ILE A 115 -4.88 -19.13 30.46
N SER A 116 -6.13 -18.67 30.38
CA SER A 116 -6.60 -17.52 31.15
C SER A 116 -6.47 -17.79 32.66
N SER A 117 -6.87 -18.98 33.12
CA SER A 117 -6.76 -19.36 34.54
C SER A 117 -5.31 -19.47 35.03
N LEU A 118 -4.41 -19.99 34.17
CA LEU A 118 -2.98 -20.08 34.46
C LEU A 118 -2.34 -18.69 34.48
N ASN A 119 -2.72 -17.82 33.55
CA ASN A 119 -2.21 -16.46 33.48
C ASN A 119 -2.68 -15.63 34.68
N GLU A 120 -3.95 -15.71 35.07
CA GLU A 120 -4.48 -15.08 36.29
C GLU A 120 -3.77 -15.61 37.55
N SER A 121 -3.55 -16.93 37.64
CA SER A 121 -2.77 -17.54 38.72
C SER A 121 -1.32 -17.05 38.73
N TYR A 122 -0.71 -16.90 37.55
CA TYR A 122 0.65 -16.40 37.42
C TYR A 122 0.76 -14.93 37.82
N GLU A 123 -0.15 -14.07 37.37
CA GLU A 123 -0.21 -12.65 37.70
C GLU A 123 -0.42 -12.43 39.21
N THR A 124 -1.35 -13.17 39.82
CA THR A 124 -1.60 -13.11 41.28
C THR A 124 -0.39 -13.58 42.10
N LEU A 125 0.28 -14.66 41.67
CA LEU A 125 1.52 -15.13 42.30
C LEU A 125 2.66 -14.12 42.13
N LYS A 126 2.78 -13.51 40.95
CA LYS A 126 3.80 -12.50 40.66
C LYS A 126 3.60 -11.24 41.50
N LYS A 127 2.35 -10.81 41.68
CA LYS A 127 2.02 -9.69 42.58
C LYS A 127 2.44 -9.98 44.02
N ARG A 128 2.17 -11.19 44.53
CA ARG A 128 2.61 -11.61 45.87
C ARG A 128 4.13 -11.71 46.00
N GLU A 129 4.82 -12.18 44.96
CA GLU A 129 6.28 -12.17 44.92
C GLU A 129 6.82 -10.74 45.05
N VAL A 130 6.25 -9.79 44.28
CA VAL A 130 6.60 -8.37 44.37
C VAL A 130 6.39 -7.84 45.79
N GLU A 131 5.21 -8.03 46.39
CA GLU A 131 4.91 -7.60 47.76
C GLU A 131 5.93 -8.16 48.79
N LEU A 132 6.30 -9.44 48.67
CA LEU A 132 7.29 -10.05 49.56
C LEU A 132 8.72 -9.57 49.31
N THR A 133 9.08 -9.30 48.05
CA THR A 133 10.40 -8.73 47.73
C THR A 133 10.54 -7.33 48.31
N GLU A 134 9.50 -6.51 48.19
CA GLU A 134 9.43 -5.18 48.80
C GLU A 134 9.53 -5.26 50.32
N TRP A 135 8.74 -6.15 50.94
CA TRP A 135 8.79 -6.33 52.38
C TRP A 135 10.17 -6.78 52.86
N ARG A 136 10.84 -7.67 52.12
CA ARG A 136 12.22 -8.09 52.40
C ARG A 136 13.19 -6.91 52.40
N TRP A 137 13.09 -6.03 51.40
CA TRP A 137 13.92 -4.83 51.30
C TRP A 137 13.64 -3.86 52.44
N VAL A 138 12.38 -3.62 52.78
CA VAL A 138 12.00 -2.77 53.92
C VAL A 138 12.59 -3.30 55.23
N LEU A 139 12.48 -4.61 55.50
CA LEU A 139 13.03 -5.22 56.70
C LEU A 139 14.56 -5.11 56.78
N ARG A 140 15.25 -5.32 55.65
CA ARG A 140 16.72 -5.24 55.57
C ARG A 140 17.23 -3.83 55.85
N GLU A 141 16.62 -2.84 55.19
CA GLU A 141 17.03 -1.45 55.30
C GLU A 141 16.63 -0.85 56.64
N ALA A 142 15.43 -1.20 57.17
CA ALA A 142 15.04 -0.86 58.54
C ALA A 142 16.04 -1.38 59.58
N GLY A 143 16.57 -2.59 59.38
CA GLY A 143 17.77 -3.13 60.04
C GLY A 143 18.87 -2.09 60.24
N GLY A 144 19.46 -1.67 59.12
CA GLY A 144 20.55 -0.71 59.11
C GLY A 144 20.17 0.67 59.66
N PHE A 145 18.90 1.06 59.66
CA PHE A 145 18.46 2.34 60.24
C PHE A 145 18.32 2.28 61.77
N PHE A 146 17.69 1.25 62.32
CA PHE A 146 17.60 1.08 63.78
C PHE A 146 18.97 0.87 64.42
N ASP A 147 19.87 0.13 63.76
CA ASP A 147 21.23 -0.10 64.25
C ASP A 147 22.07 1.19 64.21
N ARG A 148 21.93 2.02 63.16
CA ARG A 148 22.56 3.36 63.10
C ARG A 148 21.99 4.33 64.15
N ALA A 149 20.68 4.30 64.38
CA ALA A 149 20.03 5.13 65.39
C ALA A 149 20.49 4.78 66.83
N ARG A 150 20.73 3.49 67.12
CA ARG A 150 21.32 3.03 68.39
C ARG A 150 22.81 3.40 68.52
N GLY A 151 23.55 3.47 67.42
CA GLY A 151 24.94 3.94 67.42
C GLY A 151 25.10 5.46 67.63
N GLN A 152 24.19 6.27 67.08
CA GLN A 152 24.23 7.74 67.18
C GLN A 152 23.68 8.33 68.49
N THR A 153 23.02 7.53 69.35
CA THR A 153 22.51 8.06 70.63
C THR A 153 23.60 8.52 71.60
N GLU A 154 24.88 8.13 71.43
CA GLU A 154 25.99 8.70 72.21
C GLU A 154 26.44 10.07 71.69
N GLU A 155 26.35 10.36 70.39
CA GLU A 155 26.75 11.66 69.80
C GLU A 155 25.64 12.72 69.83
N ILE A 156 24.35 12.32 69.84
CA ILE A 156 23.21 13.25 69.98
C ILE A 156 23.22 13.97 71.34
N ARG A 157 23.93 13.43 72.35
CA ARG A 157 24.01 14.00 73.70
C ARG A 157 25.02 15.15 73.86
N HIS A 158 25.88 15.42 72.89
CA HIS A 158 27.03 16.33 73.09
C HIS A 158 27.03 17.63 72.27
N SER A 159 25.98 17.93 71.51
CA SER A 159 25.89 19.20 70.79
C SER A 159 24.47 19.76 70.79
N LEU A 160 24.18 20.73 71.66
CA LEU A 160 23.36 21.93 71.42
C LEU A 160 23.00 22.60 72.77
N ASP A 161 23.63 23.74 73.03
CA ASP A 161 23.48 24.62 74.19
C ASP A 161 22.33 25.63 73.96
N ASN A 162 21.12 25.16 73.63
CA ASN A 162 19.99 26.04 73.37
C ASN A 162 18.65 25.39 73.79
N ASP A 163 18.01 26.00 74.78
CA ASP A 163 16.94 25.45 75.64
C ASP A 163 15.50 25.60 75.09
N ASP A 164 15.31 25.76 73.78
CA ASP A 164 13.99 26.13 73.19
C ASP A 164 13.40 25.04 72.26
N ALA A 165 13.33 23.79 72.71
CA ALA A 165 12.58 22.73 72.01
C ALA A 165 11.61 22.00 72.96
N PRO A 166 10.28 22.14 72.77
CA PRO A 166 9.26 21.54 73.67
C PRO A 166 9.16 20.00 73.59
N LEU A 167 9.98 19.35 72.77
CA LEU A 167 10.02 17.88 72.62
C LEU A 167 10.80 17.16 73.74
N LEU A 168 11.56 17.88 74.57
CA LEU A 168 12.46 17.30 75.57
C LEU A 168 12.04 17.52 77.03
N GLN A 169 11.08 18.40 77.30
CA GLN A 169 10.69 18.74 78.68
C GLN A 169 9.94 17.59 79.39
N ASP A 170 9.22 16.74 78.65
CA ASP A 170 8.58 15.54 79.20
C ASP A 170 9.57 14.38 79.50
N VAL A 171 10.79 14.44 78.95
CA VAL A 171 11.80 13.38 79.10
C VAL A 171 12.64 13.58 80.37
N GLU A 172 12.90 14.82 80.79
CA GLU A 172 13.70 15.10 81.98
C GLU A 172 12.96 14.79 83.29
N GLN A 173 11.62 14.88 83.30
CA GLN A 173 10.88 14.83 84.56
C GLN A 173 10.58 13.41 85.08
N ASN A 174 10.72 12.36 84.25
CA ASN A 174 10.39 10.98 84.60
C ASN A 174 11.57 9.99 84.60
N GLY A 175 12.82 10.45 84.44
CA GLY A 175 13.95 9.60 84.06
C GLY A 175 15.09 9.40 85.08
N GLN A 176 14.92 9.71 86.37
CA GLN A 176 15.95 9.42 87.38
C GLN A 176 15.62 8.16 88.18
N ASN A 177 15.92 6.97 87.61
CA ASN A 177 16.56 5.85 88.32
C ASN A 177 16.76 4.61 87.41
N GLU A 178 17.89 3.95 87.61
CA GLU A 178 18.43 2.69 87.04
C GLU A 178 19.25 2.73 85.73
N PRO A 179 20.56 2.38 85.80
CA PRO A 179 21.40 2.10 84.64
C PRO A 179 21.39 0.59 84.34
N GLY A 180 20.65 0.14 83.32
CA GLY A 180 20.71 -1.27 82.91
C GLY A 180 19.65 -1.76 81.92
N ALA A 181 18.58 -1.03 81.65
CA ALA A 181 17.58 -1.45 80.66
C ALA A 181 17.92 -0.88 79.27
N GLU A 182 17.98 -1.73 78.25
CA GLU A 182 17.96 -1.32 76.84
C GLU A 182 16.84 -0.30 76.62
N ARG A 183 17.18 0.92 76.22
CA ARG A 183 16.20 1.99 76.00
C ARG A 183 15.41 1.68 74.73
N SER A 184 14.23 1.09 74.87
CA SER A 184 13.27 0.95 73.78
C SER A 184 12.64 2.31 73.43
N PHE A 185 12.43 2.57 72.14
CA PHE A 185 11.73 3.77 71.66
C PHE A 185 10.28 3.87 72.18
N THR A 186 9.73 2.77 72.68
CA THR A 186 8.44 2.71 73.39
C THR A 186 8.38 3.60 74.63
N VAL A 187 9.50 3.87 75.29
CA VAL A 187 9.56 4.77 76.46
C VAL A 187 9.45 6.25 76.04
N MET A 188 9.71 6.56 74.76
CA MET A 188 9.70 7.92 74.19
C MET A 188 8.44 8.25 73.36
N ASN A 189 7.44 7.36 73.26
CA ASN A 189 6.22 7.56 72.45
C ASN A 189 6.46 7.93 70.97
N ILE A 190 7.63 7.59 70.43
CA ILE A 190 7.99 7.80 69.03
C ILE A 190 7.52 6.58 68.24
N GLY A 191 6.59 6.77 67.30
CA GLY A 191 6.23 5.73 66.35
C GLY A 191 6.85 5.98 64.99
N PHE A 192 6.82 4.97 64.12
CA PHE A 192 7.38 5.07 62.77
C PHE A 192 6.46 4.44 61.72
N VAL A 193 6.67 4.85 60.48
CA VAL A 193 6.00 4.30 59.29
C VAL A 193 7.07 3.92 58.29
N ALA A 194 7.09 2.66 57.88
CA ALA A 194 8.00 2.12 56.88
C ALA A 194 7.22 1.65 55.65
N GLY A 195 7.78 1.88 54.46
CA GLY A 195 7.13 1.50 53.22
C GLY A 195 8.01 1.67 52.00
N VAL A 196 7.42 1.40 50.85
CA VAL A 196 8.06 1.52 49.53
C VAL A 196 7.25 2.48 48.67
N ILE A 197 7.91 3.33 47.91
CA ILE A 197 7.27 4.30 47.01
C ILE A 197 8.03 4.38 45.67
N PRO A 198 7.33 4.60 44.53
CA PRO A 198 8.00 4.85 43.26
C PRO A 198 8.97 6.02 43.34
N ARG A 199 10.16 5.86 42.75
CA ARG A 199 11.25 6.84 42.82
C ARG A 199 10.85 8.21 42.29
N GLU A 200 9.99 8.27 41.29
CA GLU A 200 9.51 9.53 40.71
C GLU A 200 8.69 10.38 41.69
N ARG A 201 7.98 9.72 42.63
CA ARG A 201 7.05 10.38 43.56
C ARG A 201 7.72 10.80 44.87
N ILE A 202 8.95 10.38 45.11
CA ILE A 202 9.67 10.60 46.38
C ILE A 202 9.85 12.09 46.71
N ALA A 203 10.22 12.91 45.73
CA ALA A 203 10.44 14.34 45.92
C ALA A 203 9.14 15.12 46.19
N ALA A 204 8.01 14.64 45.66
CA ALA A 204 6.70 15.19 45.95
C ALA A 204 6.23 14.75 47.35
N PHE A 205 6.46 13.48 47.69
CA PHE A 205 6.15 12.90 48.98
C PHE A 205 6.84 13.64 50.14
N GLU A 206 8.14 13.88 50.02
CA GLU A 206 8.92 14.64 51.00
C GLU A 206 8.39 16.07 51.17
N ARG A 207 8.09 16.78 50.07
CA ARG A 207 7.54 18.15 50.11
C ARG A 207 6.17 18.21 50.79
N ILE A 208 5.30 17.24 50.56
CA ILE A 208 3.97 17.18 51.19
C ILE A 208 4.11 16.89 52.68
N LEU A 209 4.96 15.94 53.06
CA LEU A 209 5.22 15.61 54.46
C LEU A 209 5.87 16.78 55.22
N TRP A 210 6.86 17.45 54.61
CA TRP A 210 7.51 18.62 55.19
C TRP A 210 6.52 19.75 55.50
N ARG A 211 5.60 20.03 54.57
CA ARG A 211 4.55 21.05 54.73
C ARG A 211 3.52 20.65 55.80
N THR A 212 3.12 19.38 55.84
CA THR A 212 2.09 18.90 56.78
C THR A 212 2.61 18.77 58.21
N LEU A 213 3.88 18.42 58.38
CA LEU A 213 4.58 18.31 59.67
C LEU A 213 5.27 19.61 60.11
N ARG A 214 5.09 20.71 59.36
CA ARG A 214 5.65 22.04 59.66
C ARG A 214 7.16 22.05 59.90
N GLY A 215 7.91 21.25 59.12
CA GLY A 215 9.36 21.15 59.22
C GLY A 215 9.89 20.09 60.18
N ASN A 216 9.03 19.40 60.93
CA ASN A 216 9.42 18.32 61.84
C ASN A 216 9.37 16.94 61.15
N LEU A 217 9.96 16.81 59.96
CA LEU A 217 10.04 15.54 59.22
C LEU A 217 11.40 14.90 59.43
N TYR A 218 11.43 13.74 60.09
CA TYR A 218 12.61 12.87 60.14
C TYR A 218 12.36 11.63 59.27
N MET A 219 12.83 11.69 58.02
CA MET A 219 12.67 10.65 57.02
C MET A 219 14.03 10.15 56.54
N ASN A 220 14.19 8.84 56.51
CA ASN A 220 15.30 8.16 55.85
C ASN A 220 14.80 7.43 54.62
N GLN A 221 15.59 7.45 53.55
CA GLN A 221 15.28 6.75 52.31
C GLN A 221 16.48 5.95 51.83
N SER A 222 16.22 4.78 51.23
CA SER A 222 17.21 3.98 50.54
C SER A 222 16.65 3.46 49.22
N GLU A 223 17.54 3.34 48.24
CA GLU A 223 17.17 2.90 46.89
C GLU A 223 17.14 1.38 46.81
N ILE A 224 16.12 0.81 46.19
CA ILE A 224 16.14 -0.59 45.78
C ILE A 224 17.00 -0.67 44.50
N PRO A 225 18.08 -1.47 44.48
CA PRO A 225 18.98 -1.53 43.32
C PRO A 225 18.33 -2.19 42.09
N GLU A 226 17.43 -3.14 42.33
CA GLU A 226 16.74 -3.91 41.28
C GLU A 226 15.40 -3.25 40.94
N PRO A 227 15.11 -2.96 39.66
CA PRO A 227 13.80 -2.48 39.27
C PRO A 227 12.76 -3.58 39.45
N ILE A 228 11.60 -3.21 39.98
CA ILE A 228 10.50 -4.14 40.22
C ILE A 228 9.58 -4.08 39.01
N ILE A 229 9.37 -5.22 38.37
CA ILE A 229 8.50 -5.36 37.21
C ILE A 229 7.04 -5.39 37.69
N ASN A 230 6.23 -4.44 37.22
CA ASN A 230 4.80 -4.48 37.46
C ASN A 230 4.17 -5.66 36.70
N PRO A 231 3.38 -6.52 37.37
CA PRO A 231 2.82 -7.72 36.75
C PRO A 231 1.78 -7.41 35.66
N GLU A 232 1.13 -6.25 35.71
CA GLU A 232 0.06 -5.87 34.77
C GLU A 232 0.58 -5.15 33.52
N THR A 233 1.53 -4.23 33.69
CA THR A 233 2.06 -3.40 32.59
C THR A 233 3.38 -3.93 32.02
N ASN A 234 4.02 -4.89 32.71
CA ASN A 234 5.36 -5.38 32.41
C ASN A 234 6.42 -4.26 32.35
N GLU A 235 6.14 -3.12 33.00
CA GLU A 235 7.05 -1.99 33.10
C GLU A 235 7.96 -2.13 34.31
N GLU A 236 9.23 -1.80 34.10
CA GLU A 236 10.23 -1.74 35.16
C GLU A 236 10.05 -0.45 35.96
N THR A 237 9.61 -0.59 37.21
CA THR A 237 9.49 0.54 38.14
C THR A 237 10.58 0.50 39.20
N SER A 238 11.39 1.56 39.23
CA SER A 238 12.36 1.76 40.29
C SER A 238 11.65 2.32 41.53
N LYS A 239 11.72 1.59 42.64
CA LYS A 239 11.13 1.99 43.91
C LYS A 239 12.20 2.29 44.97
N ASN A 240 11.85 3.12 45.94
CA ASN A 240 12.69 3.47 47.08
C ASN A 240 11.98 3.04 48.38
N VAL A 241 12.75 2.52 49.33
CA VAL A 241 12.31 2.27 50.71
C VAL A 241 12.39 3.58 51.48
N PHE A 242 11.38 3.88 52.29
CA PHE A 242 11.41 5.00 53.23
C PHE A 242 11.00 4.57 54.63
N ILE A 243 11.53 5.27 55.63
CA ILE A 243 11.15 5.14 57.04
C ILE A 243 11.02 6.54 57.62
N ILE A 244 9.86 6.84 58.20
CA ILE A 244 9.55 8.14 58.80
C ILE A 244 9.29 7.95 60.28
N PHE A 245 9.94 8.76 61.12
CA PHE A 245 9.73 8.78 62.56
C PHE A 245 8.87 9.99 62.94
N ALA A 246 7.86 9.77 63.79
CA ALA A 246 6.98 10.82 64.27
C ALA A 246 6.48 10.55 65.70
N HIS A 247 6.32 11.61 66.48
CA HIS A 247 5.74 11.52 67.82
C HIS A 247 4.22 11.74 67.76
N GLY A 248 3.44 10.84 68.37
CA GLY A 248 1.99 10.96 68.47
C GLY A 248 1.19 10.15 67.43
N LYS A 249 0.11 9.50 67.90
CA LYS A 249 -0.72 8.57 67.12
C LYS A 249 -1.46 9.24 65.96
N ASP A 250 -1.94 10.47 66.15
CA ASP A 250 -2.69 11.20 65.12
C ASP A 250 -1.80 11.61 63.94
N ILE A 251 -0.54 11.95 64.21
CA ILE A 251 0.44 12.31 63.19
C ILE A 251 0.81 11.07 62.37
N ILE A 252 1.03 9.93 63.02
CA ILE A 252 1.31 8.65 62.35
C ILE A 252 0.13 8.23 61.46
N ALA A 253 -1.11 8.38 61.94
CA ALA A 253 -2.30 8.09 61.15
C ALA A 253 -2.41 9.02 59.93
N LYS A 254 -2.01 10.29 60.07
CA LYS A 254 -1.96 11.25 58.95
C LYS A 254 -0.87 10.90 57.94
N ILE A 255 0.32 10.53 58.39
CA ILE A 255 1.43 10.09 57.53
C ILE A 255 1.01 8.84 56.75
N ARG A 256 0.42 7.84 57.40
CA ARG A 256 -0.11 6.63 56.76
C ARG A 256 -1.07 6.96 55.61
N LYS A 257 -2.06 7.82 55.84
CA LYS A 257 -3.02 8.25 54.82
C LYS A 257 -2.36 8.98 53.66
N ILE A 258 -1.37 9.84 53.93
CA ILE A 258 -0.62 10.56 52.88
C ILE A 258 0.18 9.55 52.05
N SER A 259 0.90 8.62 52.68
CA SER A 259 1.65 7.57 52.00
C SER A 259 0.76 6.74 51.08
N GLU A 260 -0.36 6.22 51.59
CA GLU A 260 -1.33 5.44 50.80
C GLU A 260 -1.89 6.25 49.62
N SER A 261 -2.19 7.54 49.81
CA SER A 261 -2.72 8.40 48.75
C SER A 261 -1.73 8.69 47.61
N LEU A 262 -0.42 8.64 47.87
CA LEU A 262 0.61 8.81 46.85
C LEU A 262 0.98 7.48 46.14
N GLY A 263 0.35 6.37 46.53
CA GLY A 263 0.64 5.04 45.99
C GLY A 263 1.90 4.41 46.60
N ALA A 264 2.12 4.64 47.91
CA ALA A 264 3.15 3.93 48.67
C ALA A 264 2.58 2.70 49.37
N ASP A 265 3.32 1.60 49.32
CA ASP A 265 2.98 0.33 49.96
C ASP A 265 3.61 0.28 51.36
N LEU A 266 2.78 0.11 52.39
CA LEU A 266 3.20 0.19 53.79
C LEU A 266 3.37 -1.20 54.40
N TYR A 267 4.48 -1.41 55.09
CA TYR A 267 4.83 -2.69 55.70
C TYR A 267 5.07 -2.54 57.20
N SER A 268 4.64 -3.54 57.98
CA SER A 268 4.94 -3.63 59.41
C SER A 268 6.35 -4.16 59.62
N VAL A 269 7.09 -3.51 60.53
CA VAL A 269 8.44 -3.90 60.93
C VAL A 269 8.50 -3.88 62.45
N ASP A 270 9.15 -4.87 63.06
CA ASP A 270 9.38 -4.88 64.51
C ASP A 270 10.65 -4.12 64.91
N GLU A 271 10.59 -3.46 66.07
CA GLU A 271 11.72 -2.73 66.67
C GLU A 271 12.81 -3.68 67.20
N ASN A 272 12.43 -4.86 67.65
CA ASN A 272 13.36 -5.85 68.19
C ASN A 272 14.16 -6.51 67.05
N SER A 273 15.49 -6.51 67.18
CA SER A 273 16.41 -7.13 66.22
C SER A 273 16.17 -8.64 66.07
N GLU A 274 15.83 -9.34 67.16
CA GLU A 274 15.57 -10.78 67.12
C GLU A 274 14.28 -11.11 66.37
N LEU A 275 13.17 -10.43 66.69
CA LEU A 275 11.88 -10.61 66.00
C LEU A 275 11.96 -10.20 64.53
N ARG A 276 12.69 -9.13 64.20
CA ARG A 276 12.92 -8.72 62.81
C ARG A 276 13.74 -9.75 62.05
N ARG A 277 14.73 -10.37 62.68
CA ARG A 277 15.51 -11.46 62.07
C ARG A 277 14.63 -12.68 61.79
N ASP A 278 13.66 -12.97 62.65
CA ASP A 278 12.68 -14.02 62.42
C ASP A 278 11.70 -13.65 61.28
N GLN A 279 11.24 -12.40 61.20
CA GLN A 279 10.45 -11.90 60.05
C GLN A 279 11.21 -12.04 58.73
N ILE A 280 12.51 -11.71 58.70
CA ILE A 280 13.34 -11.87 57.49
C ILE A 280 13.46 -13.34 57.10
N ARG A 281 13.63 -14.26 58.06
CA ARG A 281 13.69 -15.71 57.80
C ARG A 281 12.35 -16.22 57.26
N GLU A 282 11.24 -15.77 57.82
CA GLU A 282 9.89 -16.11 57.36
C GLU A 282 9.65 -15.63 55.93
N VAL A 283 9.96 -14.37 55.63
CA VAL A 283 9.82 -13.78 54.29
C VAL A 283 10.68 -14.51 53.27
N ASN A 284 11.95 -14.81 53.60
CA ASN A 284 12.82 -15.54 52.69
C ASN A 284 12.32 -16.96 52.40
N THR A 285 11.75 -17.63 53.40
CA THR A 285 11.15 -18.97 53.22
C THR A 285 9.95 -18.90 52.28
N ARG A 286 9.01 -17.97 52.54
CA ARG A 286 7.84 -17.75 51.68
C ARG A 286 8.21 -17.36 50.25
N LEU A 287 9.23 -16.52 50.09
CA LEU A 287 9.71 -16.07 48.79
C LEU A 287 10.35 -17.24 48.01
N SER A 288 11.10 -18.11 48.69
CA SER A 288 11.64 -19.34 48.08
C SER A 288 10.52 -20.30 47.64
N ASP A 289 9.51 -20.49 48.48
CA ASP A 289 8.37 -21.36 48.17
C ASP A 289 7.56 -20.81 46.98
N LEU A 290 7.26 -19.51 46.97
CA LEU A 290 6.55 -18.86 45.87
C LEU A 290 7.35 -18.85 44.58
N ALA A 291 8.67 -18.64 44.62
CA ALA A 291 9.53 -18.71 43.44
C ALA A 291 9.49 -20.11 42.81
N SER A 292 9.45 -21.17 43.63
CA SER A 292 9.31 -22.55 43.17
C SER A 292 7.94 -22.77 42.48
N VAL A 293 6.85 -22.32 43.10
CA VAL A 293 5.50 -22.42 42.52
C VAL A 293 5.41 -21.62 41.22
N LEU A 294 5.91 -20.38 41.20
CA LEU A 294 5.88 -19.51 40.03
C LEU A 294 6.66 -20.12 38.86
N ARG A 295 7.83 -20.72 39.13
CA ARG A 295 8.60 -21.46 38.13
C ARG A 295 7.82 -22.65 37.57
N ASN A 296 7.13 -23.40 38.42
CA ASN A 296 6.30 -24.52 37.98
C ASN A 296 5.11 -24.04 37.14
N THR A 297 4.37 -23.02 37.59
CA THR A 297 3.24 -22.44 36.85
C THR A 297 3.69 -21.90 35.50
N LYS A 298 4.82 -21.16 35.46
CA LYS A 298 5.39 -20.66 34.21
C LYS A 298 5.78 -21.81 33.28
N SER A 299 6.47 -22.83 33.80
CA SER A 299 6.83 -24.00 33.01
C SER A 299 5.61 -24.73 32.45
N THR A 300 4.50 -24.80 33.19
CA THR A 300 3.26 -25.37 32.68
C THR A 300 2.61 -24.51 31.60
N LEU A 301 2.61 -23.19 31.78
CA LEU A 301 2.10 -22.24 30.78
C LEU A 301 2.91 -22.35 29.48
N ASP A 302 4.24 -22.29 29.58
CA ASP A 302 5.15 -22.38 28.44
C ASP A 302 5.03 -23.74 27.72
N ALA A 303 4.81 -24.83 28.47
CA ALA A 303 4.56 -26.15 27.88
C ALA A 303 3.25 -26.22 27.08
N GLU A 304 2.16 -25.63 27.60
CA GLU A 304 0.88 -25.54 26.89
C GLU A 304 0.98 -24.63 25.66
N LEU A 305 1.61 -23.46 25.78
CA LEU A 305 1.85 -22.55 24.65
C LEU A 305 2.74 -23.22 23.58
N THR A 306 3.74 -23.99 23.97
CA THR A 306 4.59 -24.78 23.05
C THR A 306 3.81 -25.91 22.37
N ALA A 307 2.80 -26.49 23.03
CA ALA A 307 1.94 -27.48 22.39
C ALA A 307 1.04 -26.81 21.34
N ILE A 308 0.50 -25.62 21.63
CA ILE A 308 -0.33 -24.83 20.72
C ILE A 308 0.47 -24.30 19.53
N SER A 309 1.71 -23.84 19.75
CA SER A 309 2.56 -23.26 18.71
C SER A 309 2.82 -24.19 17.53
N ARG A 310 2.74 -25.51 17.76
CA ARG A 310 2.93 -26.55 16.74
C ARG A 310 1.79 -26.65 15.73
N SER A 311 0.58 -26.20 16.06
CA SER A 311 -0.62 -26.34 15.22
C SER A 311 -1.41 -25.04 15.03
N LEU A 312 -1.06 -23.97 15.75
CA LEU A 312 -1.74 -22.68 15.67
C LEU A 312 -1.86 -22.16 14.23
N ALA A 313 -0.81 -22.33 13.42
CA ALA A 313 -0.78 -21.86 12.04
C ALA A 313 -1.83 -22.54 11.17
N ALA A 314 -1.95 -23.86 11.32
CA ALA A 314 -2.95 -24.66 10.62
C ALA A 314 -4.37 -24.30 11.08
N TRP A 315 -4.58 -24.11 12.38
CA TRP A 315 -5.89 -23.70 12.93
C TRP A 315 -6.34 -22.34 12.41
N MET A 316 -5.43 -21.36 12.34
CA MET A 316 -5.74 -20.04 11.79
C MET A 316 -6.12 -20.12 10.31
N VAL A 317 -5.38 -20.89 9.50
CA VAL A 317 -5.71 -21.10 8.09
C VAL A 317 -7.07 -21.77 7.90
N ILE A 318 -7.38 -22.81 8.69
CA ILE A 318 -8.64 -23.54 8.65
C ILE A 318 -9.82 -22.60 8.96
N ILE A 319 -9.75 -21.87 10.08
CA ILE A 319 -10.83 -20.97 10.50
C ILE A 319 -11.01 -19.82 9.50
N LYS A 320 -9.91 -19.28 8.95
CA LYS A 320 -9.98 -18.23 7.94
C LYS A 320 -10.69 -18.68 6.67
N LYS A 321 -10.36 -19.88 6.17
CA LYS A 321 -11.04 -20.47 5.00
C LYS A 321 -12.52 -20.69 5.29
N GLU A 322 -12.83 -21.29 6.44
CA GLU A 322 -14.22 -21.59 6.78
C GLU A 322 -15.06 -20.32 6.93
N LYS A 323 -14.53 -19.29 7.60
CA LYS A 323 -15.20 -17.99 7.71
C LYS A 323 -15.51 -17.39 6.33
N ALA A 324 -14.53 -17.42 5.43
CA ALA A 324 -14.71 -16.99 4.05
C ALA A 324 -15.78 -17.80 3.28
N THR A 325 -15.94 -19.11 3.58
CA THR A 325 -17.05 -19.89 3.01
C THR A 325 -18.42 -19.47 3.52
N TYR A 326 -18.58 -19.15 4.80
CA TYR A 326 -19.88 -18.67 5.31
C TYR A 326 -20.18 -17.23 4.89
N GLU A 327 -19.16 -16.38 4.77
CA GLU A 327 -19.31 -15.03 4.22
C GLU A 327 -19.80 -15.06 2.76
N THR A 328 -19.31 -16.01 1.96
CA THR A 328 -19.81 -16.21 0.59
C THR A 328 -21.19 -16.84 0.54
N LEU A 329 -21.49 -17.82 1.40
CA LEU A 329 -22.86 -18.36 1.54
C LEU A 329 -23.88 -17.28 1.92
N ASN A 330 -23.47 -16.28 2.71
CA ASN A 330 -24.33 -15.15 3.08
C ASN A 330 -24.69 -14.21 1.91
N LYS A 331 -23.96 -14.28 0.79
CA LYS A 331 -24.30 -13.56 -0.45
C LYS A 331 -25.40 -14.25 -1.25
N PHE A 332 -25.69 -15.52 -0.96
CA PHE A 332 -26.64 -16.33 -1.73
C PHE A 332 -28.08 -16.10 -1.28
N SER A 333 -29.00 -16.12 -2.23
CA SER A 333 -30.43 -16.08 -1.94
C SER A 333 -30.91 -17.45 -1.47
N TYR A 334 -31.70 -17.50 -0.40
CA TYR A 334 -32.28 -18.73 0.11
C TYR A 334 -33.75 -18.87 -0.30
N ASP A 335 -34.05 -19.88 -1.12
CA ASP A 335 -35.42 -20.23 -1.49
C ASP A 335 -36.02 -21.20 -0.47
N HIS A 336 -36.98 -20.70 0.32
CA HIS A 336 -37.68 -21.44 1.35
C HIS A 336 -38.54 -22.59 0.80
N GLN A 337 -39.08 -22.46 -0.42
CA GLN A 337 -39.99 -23.46 -0.97
C GLN A 337 -39.25 -24.72 -1.41
N ARG A 338 -38.05 -24.54 -1.98
CA ARG A 338 -37.24 -25.62 -2.55
C ARG A 338 -36.10 -26.06 -1.64
N LYS A 339 -35.85 -25.34 -0.54
CA LYS A 339 -34.67 -25.52 0.33
C LYS A 339 -33.36 -25.50 -0.46
N THR A 340 -33.30 -24.63 -1.46
CA THR A 340 -32.14 -24.46 -2.34
C THR A 340 -31.56 -23.06 -2.19
N LEU A 341 -30.23 -22.98 -2.22
CA LEU A 341 -29.48 -21.75 -2.32
C LEU A 341 -29.31 -21.38 -3.80
N ILE A 342 -29.57 -20.12 -4.12
CA ILE A 342 -29.39 -19.54 -5.45
C ILE A 342 -28.21 -18.58 -5.37
N ALA A 343 -27.19 -18.83 -6.18
CA ALA A 343 -26.03 -17.96 -6.31
C ALA A 343 -25.91 -17.45 -7.74
N GLU A 344 -25.58 -16.17 -7.91
CA GLU A 344 -25.15 -15.60 -9.18
C GLU A 344 -23.67 -15.25 -9.09
N ALA A 345 -22.89 -15.71 -10.07
CA ALA A 345 -21.47 -15.45 -10.13
C ALA A 345 -20.98 -15.19 -11.55
N TRP A 346 -20.03 -14.28 -11.68
CA TRP A 346 -19.27 -14.10 -12.90
C TRP A 346 -18.17 -15.15 -12.99
N ALA A 347 -18.11 -15.85 -14.11
CA ALA A 347 -17.07 -16.82 -14.39
C ALA A 347 -16.55 -16.66 -15.82
N PRO A 348 -15.24 -16.82 -16.06
CA PRO A 348 -14.69 -16.92 -17.41
C PRO A 348 -15.38 -18.04 -18.19
N THR A 349 -15.80 -17.76 -19.41
CA THR A 349 -16.52 -18.73 -20.26
C THR A 349 -15.68 -20.00 -20.49
N ASN A 350 -14.35 -19.84 -20.53
CA ASN A 350 -13.40 -20.94 -20.70
C ASN A 350 -13.30 -21.87 -19.48
N SER A 351 -13.59 -21.40 -18.26
CA SER A 351 -13.54 -22.23 -17.04
C SER A 351 -14.87 -22.91 -16.68
N LEU A 352 -15.95 -22.64 -17.42
CA LEU A 352 -17.26 -23.27 -17.17
C LEU A 352 -17.23 -24.80 -17.23
N GLY A 353 -16.43 -25.38 -18.13
CA GLY A 353 -16.26 -26.82 -18.21
C GLY A 353 -15.65 -27.40 -16.94
N LEU A 354 -14.63 -26.72 -16.39
CA LEU A 354 -13.96 -27.12 -15.16
C LEU A 354 -14.90 -27.00 -13.95
N ILE A 355 -15.67 -25.91 -13.86
CA ILE A 355 -16.66 -25.70 -12.78
C ILE A 355 -17.72 -26.81 -12.78
N LYS A 356 -18.22 -27.20 -13.96
CA LYS A 356 -19.19 -28.29 -14.07
C LYS A 356 -18.63 -29.63 -13.62
N SER A 357 -17.39 -29.96 -13.99
CA SER A 357 -16.73 -31.20 -13.53
C SER A 357 -16.47 -31.20 -12.03
N THR A 358 -16.02 -30.08 -11.44
CA THR A 358 -15.78 -30.05 -9.99
C THR A 358 -17.08 -30.17 -9.20
N LEU A 359 -18.16 -29.55 -9.70
CA LEU A 359 -19.48 -29.67 -9.08
C LEU A 359 -20.05 -31.10 -9.20
N SER A 360 -19.83 -31.81 -10.32
CA SER A 360 -20.22 -33.23 -10.41
C SER A 360 -19.43 -34.07 -9.42
N ASP A 361 -18.12 -33.84 -9.28
CA ASP A 361 -17.27 -34.61 -8.37
C ASP A 361 -17.64 -34.38 -6.89
N VAL A 362 -18.11 -33.17 -6.53
CA VAL A 362 -18.64 -32.88 -5.18
C VAL A 362 -19.97 -33.60 -4.98
N ASN A 363 -20.86 -33.56 -5.97
CA ASN A 363 -22.18 -34.19 -5.87
C ASN A 363 -22.07 -35.73 -5.76
N GLU A 364 -21.14 -36.34 -6.49
CA GLU A 364 -20.83 -37.78 -6.40
C GLU A 364 -20.27 -38.16 -5.03
N ARG A 365 -19.38 -37.32 -4.46
CA ARG A 365 -18.83 -37.54 -3.11
C ARG A 365 -19.89 -37.43 -2.01
N ALA A 366 -20.83 -36.50 -2.15
CA ALA A 366 -21.93 -36.31 -1.20
C ALA A 366 -23.04 -37.36 -1.33
N GLY A 367 -23.04 -38.19 -2.39
CA GLY A 367 -24.06 -39.22 -2.61
C GLY A 367 -25.47 -38.67 -2.90
N LEU A 368 -25.58 -37.42 -3.36
CA LEU A 368 -26.86 -36.78 -3.63
C LEU A 368 -27.38 -37.14 -5.04
N SER A 369 -28.66 -37.48 -5.11
CA SER A 369 -29.35 -37.77 -6.38
C SER A 369 -29.72 -36.53 -7.18
N VAL A 370 -29.79 -35.35 -6.54
CA VAL A 370 -30.13 -34.08 -7.19
C VAL A 370 -28.84 -33.36 -7.59
N PRO A 371 -28.54 -33.22 -8.89
CA PRO A 371 -27.34 -32.53 -9.33
C PRO A 371 -27.45 -31.02 -9.10
N THR A 372 -26.32 -30.37 -8.80
CA THR A 372 -26.21 -28.91 -8.82
C THR A 372 -26.39 -28.40 -10.25
N ILE A 373 -27.31 -27.45 -10.45
CA ILE A 373 -27.64 -26.93 -11.78
C ILE A 373 -26.83 -25.66 -12.02
N VAL A 374 -26.03 -25.67 -13.09
CA VAL A 374 -25.27 -24.50 -13.56
C VAL A 374 -25.93 -23.97 -14.83
N ASN A 375 -26.62 -22.84 -14.71
CA ASN A 375 -27.26 -22.16 -15.84
C ASN A 375 -26.46 -20.93 -16.27
N GLN A 376 -26.42 -20.65 -17.57
CA GLN A 376 -25.82 -19.43 -18.10
C GLN A 376 -26.93 -18.42 -18.39
N ILE A 377 -26.88 -17.27 -17.73
CA ILE A 377 -27.86 -16.20 -17.91
C ILE A 377 -27.31 -15.17 -18.90
N LYS A 378 -28.15 -14.72 -19.83
CA LYS A 378 -27.87 -13.54 -20.63
C LYS A 378 -28.29 -12.30 -19.85
N THR A 379 -27.37 -11.38 -19.63
CA THR A 379 -27.58 -10.16 -18.86
C THR A 379 -27.06 -8.95 -19.63
N THR A 380 -27.63 -7.78 -19.34
CA THR A 380 -27.17 -6.47 -19.84
C THR A 380 -26.14 -5.81 -18.91
N LYS A 381 -26.03 -6.31 -17.67
CA LYS A 381 -25.10 -5.79 -16.67
C LYS A 381 -23.64 -5.85 -17.14
N THR A 382 -22.84 -4.86 -16.74
CA THR A 382 -21.42 -4.80 -17.03
C THR A 382 -20.66 -5.92 -16.31
N PRO A 383 -20.00 -6.83 -17.04
CA PRO A 383 -19.20 -7.88 -16.43
C PRO A 383 -17.85 -7.35 -15.92
N PRO A 384 -17.25 -8.01 -14.92
CA PRO A 384 -15.95 -7.65 -14.40
C PRO A 384 -14.83 -7.96 -15.40
N THR A 385 -13.71 -7.26 -15.27
CA THR A 385 -12.56 -7.38 -16.16
C THR A 385 -11.48 -8.26 -15.56
N TYR A 386 -11.11 -9.30 -16.32
CA TYR A 386 -10.07 -10.24 -15.94
C TYR A 386 -9.01 -10.36 -17.04
N PHE A 387 -7.75 -10.24 -16.65
CA PHE A 387 -6.60 -10.54 -17.49
C PHE A 387 -5.82 -11.70 -16.90
N LYS A 388 -5.56 -12.73 -17.72
CA LYS A 388 -4.66 -13.82 -17.31
C LYS A 388 -3.21 -13.32 -17.34
N THR A 389 -2.65 -13.09 -16.15
CA THR A 389 -1.27 -12.65 -15.97
C THR A 389 -0.34 -13.82 -15.67
N ASN A 390 0.88 -13.74 -16.18
CA ASN A 390 1.99 -14.61 -15.78
C ASN A 390 2.83 -13.90 -14.71
N ARG A 391 3.76 -14.63 -14.07
CA ARG A 391 4.71 -14.05 -13.10
C ARG A 391 5.46 -12.81 -13.61
N PHE A 392 5.75 -12.78 -14.92
CA PHE A 392 6.40 -11.65 -15.58
C PHE A 392 5.47 -10.44 -15.78
N THR A 393 4.22 -10.66 -16.20
CA THR A 393 3.29 -9.58 -16.58
C THR A 393 2.49 -9.04 -15.40
N LEU A 394 2.42 -9.78 -14.29
CA LEU A 394 1.68 -9.41 -13.10
C LEU A 394 2.07 -8.02 -12.59
N GLY A 395 3.37 -7.76 -12.39
CA GLY A 395 3.83 -6.46 -11.89
C GLY A 395 3.46 -5.28 -12.80
N PHE A 396 3.52 -5.47 -14.13
CA PHE A 396 3.12 -4.43 -15.09
C PHE A 396 1.61 -4.20 -15.10
N GLN A 397 0.81 -5.26 -14.94
CA GLN A 397 -0.64 -5.16 -14.87
C GLN A 397 -1.08 -4.41 -13.61
N THR A 398 -0.52 -4.75 -12.44
CA THR A 398 -0.86 -4.10 -11.17
C THR A 398 -0.53 -2.61 -11.16
N ILE A 399 0.56 -2.20 -11.81
CA ILE A 399 0.89 -0.78 -11.98
C ILE A 399 -0.18 -0.02 -12.77
N ILE A 400 -0.86 -0.70 -13.68
CA ILE A 400 -1.88 -0.08 -14.54
C ILE A 400 -3.24 -0.11 -13.85
N ASP A 401 -3.58 -1.22 -13.22
CA ASP A 401 -4.79 -1.34 -12.42
C ASP A 401 -4.80 -0.32 -11.26
N ALA A 402 -3.63 0.08 -10.76
CA ALA A 402 -3.48 1.15 -9.76
C ALA A 402 -3.90 2.55 -10.28
N TYR A 403 -3.87 2.80 -11.59
CA TYR A 403 -4.39 4.04 -12.18
C TYR A 403 -5.91 3.99 -12.34
N GLY A 404 -6.43 2.83 -12.76
CA GLY A 404 -7.85 2.58 -12.89
C GLY A 404 -8.12 1.22 -13.51
N THR A 405 -9.31 0.69 -13.27
CA THR A 405 -9.78 -0.58 -13.81
C THR A 405 -10.22 -0.42 -15.26
N ILE A 406 -9.66 -1.26 -16.13
CA ILE A 406 -9.92 -1.25 -17.58
C ILE A 406 -11.38 -1.64 -17.85
N LYS A 407 -12.06 -1.05 -18.84
CA LYS A 407 -13.43 -1.41 -19.20
C LYS A 407 -13.49 -2.81 -19.84
N TYR A 408 -14.62 -3.49 -19.68
CA TYR A 408 -14.82 -4.82 -20.25
C TYR A 408 -14.58 -4.88 -21.76
N ARG A 409 -13.71 -5.80 -22.19
CA ARG A 409 -13.21 -6.04 -23.55
C ARG A 409 -12.50 -4.87 -24.20
N GLU A 410 -12.07 -3.88 -23.42
CA GLU A 410 -11.15 -2.83 -23.86
C GLU A 410 -9.74 -3.41 -24.10
N VAL A 411 -8.95 -2.73 -24.95
CA VAL A 411 -7.55 -3.08 -25.16
C VAL A 411 -6.74 -2.81 -23.89
N ASN A 412 -5.90 -3.76 -23.50
CA ASN A 412 -5.08 -3.65 -22.30
C ASN A 412 -3.81 -2.78 -22.53
N PRO A 413 -3.66 -1.62 -21.84
CA PRO A 413 -2.44 -0.80 -21.88
C PRO A 413 -1.20 -1.46 -21.27
N ALA A 414 -1.35 -2.56 -20.53
CA ALA A 414 -0.20 -3.30 -19.99
C ALA A 414 0.69 -3.91 -21.05
N LEU A 415 0.12 -4.33 -22.18
CA LEU A 415 0.89 -5.01 -23.21
C LEU A 415 2.02 -4.15 -23.81
N PRO A 416 1.79 -2.90 -24.27
CA PRO A 416 2.85 -2.02 -24.75
C PRO A 416 3.70 -1.51 -23.59
N SER A 417 3.10 -1.29 -22.42
CA SER A 417 3.81 -0.79 -21.24
C SER A 417 4.95 -1.71 -20.81
N ILE A 418 4.85 -3.03 -21.03
CA ILE A 418 5.97 -3.97 -20.81
C ILE A 418 7.28 -3.51 -21.47
N VAL A 419 7.20 -2.85 -22.63
CA VAL A 419 8.35 -2.36 -23.39
C VAL A 419 8.52 -0.85 -23.29
N THR A 420 7.44 -0.09 -23.46
CA THR A 420 7.51 1.38 -23.51
C THR A 420 7.86 1.99 -22.15
N PHE A 421 7.41 1.40 -21.03
CA PHE A 421 7.71 1.91 -19.70
C PHE A 421 9.20 1.78 -19.34
N PRO A 422 9.83 0.60 -19.46
CA PRO A 422 11.27 0.48 -19.25
C PRO A 422 12.11 1.28 -20.26
N PHE A 423 11.63 1.42 -21.49
CA PHE A 423 12.34 2.19 -22.52
C PHE A 423 12.35 3.70 -22.24
N MET A 424 11.21 4.27 -21.83
CA MET A 424 11.11 5.68 -21.41
C MET A 424 11.98 5.96 -20.17
N PHE A 425 11.98 5.03 -19.21
CA PHE A 425 12.88 5.06 -18.07
C PHE A 425 14.35 5.10 -18.54
N ALA A 426 14.73 4.22 -19.46
CA ALA A 426 16.10 4.12 -19.96
C ALA A 426 16.58 5.39 -20.70
N VAL A 427 15.69 6.14 -21.36
CA VAL A 427 16.04 7.42 -21.99
C VAL A 427 16.40 8.47 -20.94
N MET A 428 15.71 8.47 -19.79
CA MET A 428 16.02 9.33 -18.63
C MET A 428 17.27 8.84 -17.90
N PHE A 429 17.39 7.53 -17.69
CA PHE A 429 18.45 6.87 -16.95
C PHE A 429 19.44 6.17 -17.90
N GLY A 430 20.02 6.97 -18.81
CA GLY A 430 20.87 6.46 -19.89
C GLY A 430 22.35 6.41 -19.52
N ASP A 431 22.74 5.46 -18.68
CA ASP A 431 24.14 5.16 -18.33
C ASP A 431 24.34 3.64 -18.34
N ALA A 432 25.32 3.17 -19.11
CA ALA A 432 25.58 1.73 -19.23
C ALA A 432 26.13 1.12 -17.93
N GLY A 433 26.93 1.87 -17.16
CA GLY A 433 27.48 1.44 -15.88
C GLY A 433 26.41 1.27 -14.82
N HIS A 434 25.56 2.29 -14.62
CA HIS A 434 24.44 2.21 -13.69
C HIS A 434 23.40 1.15 -14.12
N GLY A 435 23.15 1.01 -15.42
CA GLY A 435 22.28 -0.03 -15.98
C GLY A 435 22.76 -1.45 -15.64
N VAL A 436 24.07 -1.71 -15.66
CA VAL A 436 24.66 -2.98 -15.23
C VAL A 436 24.44 -3.24 -13.74
N ILE A 437 24.57 -2.22 -12.88
CA ILE A 437 24.30 -2.35 -11.44
C ILE A 437 22.84 -2.73 -11.19
N LEU A 438 21.89 -2.04 -11.85
CA LEU A 438 20.46 -2.36 -11.76
C LEU A 438 20.15 -3.77 -12.28
N LEU A 439 20.78 -4.18 -13.39
CA LEU A 439 20.61 -5.52 -13.94
C LEU A 439 21.11 -6.60 -12.96
N LEU A 440 22.29 -6.41 -12.36
CA LEU A 440 22.84 -7.34 -11.38
C LEU A 440 21.95 -7.45 -10.14
N ALA A 441 21.43 -6.33 -9.64
CA ALA A 441 20.49 -6.32 -8.52
C ALA A 441 19.19 -7.08 -8.86
N ALA A 442 18.64 -6.87 -10.06
CA ALA A 442 17.44 -7.58 -10.51
C ALA A 442 17.66 -9.09 -10.66
N VAL A 443 18.78 -9.49 -11.26
CA VAL A 443 19.15 -10.90 -11.42
C VAL A 443 19.37 -11.56 -10.07
N ALA A 444 19.99 -10.87 -9.11
CA ALA A 444 20.17 -11.38 -7.75
C ALA A 444 18.82 -11.64 -7.06
N MET A 445 17.85 -10.71 -7.16
CA MET A 445 16.49 -10.91 -6.62
C MET A 445 15.77 -12.09 -7.27
N ILE A 446 15.93 -12.29 -8.58
CA ILE A 446 15.32 -13.42 -9.30
C ILE A 446 16.00 -14.75 -8.91
N HIS A 447 17.31 -14.77 -8.74
CA HIS A 447 18.04 -15.98 -8.35
C HIS A 447 17.63 -16.48 -6.96
N TYR A 448 17.36 -15.56 -6.02
CA TYR A 448 16.97 -15.89 -4.65
C TYR A 448 15.44 -15.90 -4.40
N GLU A 449 14.61 -15.96 -5.46
CA GLU A 449 13.14 -15.83 -5.39
C GLU A 449 12.50 -16.74 -4.32
N ASN A 450 12.81 -18.04 -4.32
CA ASN A 450 12.20 -19.00 -3.40
C ASN A 450 12.54 -18.76 -1.91
N ARG A 451 13.72 -18.21 -1.64
CA ARG A 451 14.17 -17.91 -0.28
C ARG A 451 13.52 -16.61 0.21
N LEU A 452 13.44 -15.63 -0.68
CA LEU A 452 12.94 -14.30 -0.37
C LEU A 452 11.43 -14.28 -0.19
N GLN A 453 10.69 -15.06 -0.98
CA GLN A 453 9.24 -15.23 -0.84
C GLN A 453 8.84 -15.85 0.50
N ARG A 454 9.74 -16.61 1.16
CA ARG A 454 9.49 -17.20 2.48
C ARG A 454 9.86 -16.29 3.64
N SER A 455 10.64 -15.24 3.39
CA SER A 455 11.07 -14.31 4.43
C SER A 455 10.05 -13.20 4.58
N LYS A 456 9.81 -12.75 5.81
CA LYS A 456 9.10 -11.49 6.04
C LYS A 456 10.03 -10.36 5.58
N LEU A 457 9.70 -9.75 4.46
CA LEU A 457 10.46 -8.63 3.90
C LEU A 457 9.91 -7.33 4.46
N ASP A 458 10.79 -6.35 4.61
CA ASP A 458 10.37 -4.98 4.89
C ASP A 458 9.51 -4.43 3.73
N GLU A 459 8.61 -3.49 4.00
CA GLU A 459 7.57 -3.04 3.05
C GLU A 459 8.20 -2.51 1.75
N LEU A 460 9.24 -1.69 1.87
CA LEU A 460 9.98 -1.14 0.72
C LEU A 460 10.62 -2.25 -0.12
N PHE A 461 11.21 -3.25 0.54
CA PHE A 461 11.89 -4.33 -0.14
C PHE A 461 10.90 -5.33 -0.76
N SER A 462 9.72 -5.52 -0.14
CA SER A 462 8.60 -6.27 -0.71
C SER A 462 8.10 -5.64 -2.00
N MET A 463 7.94 -4.31 -2.03
CA MET A 463 7.56 -3.57 -3.24
C MET A 463 8.58 -3.76 -4.37
N MET A 464 9.88 -3.66 -4.05
CA MET A 464 10.96 -3.89 -5.02
C MET A 464 10.98 -5.34 -5.54
N PHE A 465 10.76 -6.32 -4.65
CA PHE A 465 10.72 -7.74 -5.01
C PHE A 465 9.53 -8.09 -5.91
N TYR A 466 8.37 -7.47 -5.67
CA TYR A 466 7.20 -7.58 -6.54
C TYR A 466 7.51 -7.07 -7.95
N GLY A 467 8.22 -5.94 -8.04
CA GLY A 467 8.66 -5.31 -9.30
C GLY A 467 9.91 -5.90 -9.95
N ARG A 468 10.44 -7.06 -9.52
CA ARG A 468 11.75 -7.58 -9.96
C ARG A 468 11.93 -7.67 -11.49
N TYR A 469 10.89 -8.07 -12.21
CA TYR A 469 10.93 -8.16 -13.68
C TYR A 469 10.92 -6.80 -14.37
N ILE A 470 10.33 -5.78 -13.74
CA ILE A 470 10.33 -4.41 -14.23
C ILE A 470 11.74 -3.84 -14.09
N VAL A 471 12.38 -4.02 -12.93
CA VAL A 471 13.78 -3.61 -12.70
C VAL A 471 14.73 -4.29 -13.67
N LEU A 472 14.50 -5.58 -13.98
CA LEU A 472 15.27 -6.30 -15.00
C LEU A 472 15.16 -5.63 -16.38
N MET A 473 13.93 -5.34 -16.85
CA MET A 473 13.74 -4.69 -18.16
C MET A 473 14.32 -3.27 -18.16
N MET A 474 14.17 -2.52 -17.07
CA MET A 474 14.75 -1.19 -16.90
C MET A 474 16.28 -1.22 -17.01
N GLY A 475 16.94 -2.20 -16.39
CA GLY A 475 18.39 -2.40 -16.49
C GLY A 475 18.84 -2.73 -17.91
N ILE A 476 18.16 -3.65 -18.61
CA ILE A 476 18.49 -4.03 -20.00
C ILE A 476 18.39 -2.83 -20.95
N PHE A 477 17.28 -2.08 -20.87
CA PHE A 477 17.10 -0.91 -21.72
C PHE A 477 18.04 0.24 -21.35
N SER A 478 18.34 0.43 -20.06
CA SER A 478 19.30 1.45 -19.59
C SER A 478 20.71 1.17 -20.13
N ILE A 479 21.12 -0.11 -20.19
CA ILE A 479 22.36 -0.48 -20.88
C ILE A 479 22.26 -0.10 -22.35
N TYR A 480 21.20 -0.49 -23.06
CA TYR A 480 21.04 -0.15 -24.48
C TYR A 480 21.10 1.36 -24.76
N THR A 481 20.40 2.19 -23.97
CA THR A 481 20.42 3.65 -24.13
C THR A 481 21.73 4.28 -23.68
N GLY A 482 22.36 3.77 -22.62
CA GLY A 482 23.70 4.20 -22.17
C GLY A 482 24.76 3.95 -23.25
N LEU A 483 24.67 2.81 -23.94
CA LEU A 483 25.52 2.51 -25.09
C LEU A 483 25.23 3.42 -26.28
N LEU A 484 23.97 3.84 -26.49
CA LEU A 484 23.60 4.81 -27.52
C LEU A 484 24.12 6.22 -27.18
N TYR A 485 24.11 6.60 -25.91
CA TYR A 485 24.73 7.84 -25.45
C TYR A 485 26.26 7.77 -25.36
N CYS A 486 26.85 6.56 -25.50
CA CYS A 486 28.27 6.29 -25.32
C CYS A 486 28.79 6.77 -23.95
N ASP A 487 28.00 6.56 -22.90
CA ASP A 487 28.30 6.97 -21.53
C ASP A 487 28.27 5.76 -20.59
N ALA A 488 29.37 5.54 -19.87
CA ALA A 488 29.49 4.55 -18.80
C ALA A 488 30.20 5.17 -17.59
N PHE A 489 29.50 5.35 -16.48
CA PHE A 489 30.03 6.03 -15.29
C PHE A 489 30.66 7.39 -15.61
N SER A 490 30.03 8.20 -16.47
CA SER A 490 30.56 9.48 -16.98
C SER A 490 31.87 9.40 -17.78
N LEU A 491 32.11 8.28 -18.45
CA LEU A 491 33.26 8.11 -19.34
C LEU A 491 32.80 7.67 -20.73
N GLY A 492 33.46 8.21 -21.76
CA GLY A 492 33.25 7.81 -23.15
C GLY A 492 33.81 6.42 -23.45
N LEU A 493 33.04 5.61 -24.19
CA LEU A 493 33.45 4.27 -24.64
C LEU A 493 34.02 4.31 -26.08
N PRO A 494 35.34 4.12 -26.30
CA PRO A 494 35.92 4.15 -27.64
C PRO A 494 35.77 2.78 -28.34
N TRP A 495 34.59 2.50 -28.91
CA TRP A 495 34.35 1.24 -29.64
C TRP A 495 34.70 1.32 -31.13
N PHE A 496 34.32 2.42 -31.78
CA PHE A 496 34.59 2.64 -33.20
C PHE A 496 35.56 3.80 -33.39
N LYS A 497 36.15 3.90 -34.59
CA LYS A 497 36.93 5.08 -34.96
C LYS A 497 36.01 6.30 -34.93
N SER A 498 36.48 7.39 -34.33
CA SER A 498 35.74 8.65 -34.24
C SER A 498 35.60 9.33 -35.60
N MET A 499 34.51 10.10 -35.76
CA MET A 499 34.27 10.95 -36.93
C MET A 499 35.12 12.24 -36.89
N TRP A 500 35.60 12.63 -35.71
CA TRP A 500 36.35 13.86 -35.50
C TRP A 500 37.82 13.56 -35.36
N VAL A 501 38.68 14.30 -36.07
CA VAL A 501 40.14 14.24 -35.91
C VAL A 501 40.64 15.60 -35.43
N TRP A 502 41.36 15.59 -34.31
CA TRP A 502 42.04 16.77 -33.79
C TRP A 502 43.15 17.20 -34.74
N ASP A 503 43.23 18.49 -35.04
CA ASP A 503 44.34 19.03 -35.81
C ASP A 503 45.66 18.94 -35.02
N ASN A 504 46.78 18.74 -35.71
CA ASN A 504 48.14 18.56 -35.15
C ASN A 504 48.29 17.48 -34.06
N ASP A 505 48.27 16.19 -34.44
CA ASP A 505 48.63 15.03 -33.58
C ASP A 505 48.08 15.10 -32.14
N GLY A 506 46.81 15.53 -31.99
CA GLY A 506 46.08 15.47 -30.72
C GLY A 506 46.27 16.66 -29.76
N LYS A 507 46.79 17.81 -30.21
CA LYS A 507 46.98 19.01 -29.36
C LYS A 507 46.38 20.32 -29.92
N GLY A 508 45.74 20.32 -31.09
CA GLY A 508 45.09 21.50 -31.64
C GLY A 508 43.75 21.84 -30.95
N PRO A 509 43.36 23.14 -30.90
CA PRO A 509 42.10 23.58 -30.26
C PRO A 509 40.84 23.26 -31.08
N THR A 510 40.99 22.78 -32.32
CA THR A 510 39.89 22.56 -33.25
C THR A 510 39.97 21.16 -33.87
N ALA A 511 38.84 20.45 -33.88
CA ALA A 511 38.69 19.16 -34.55
C ALA A 511 38.01 19.35 -35.91
N SER A 512 38.50 18.64 -36.93
CA SER A 512 37.88 18.59 -38.26
C SER A 512 37.11 17.29 -38.44
N ARG A 513 36.00 17.35 -39.20
CA ARG A 513 35.18 16.19 -39.53
C ARG A 513 35.85 15.40 -40.66
N VAL A 514 35.97 14.09 -40.51
CA VAL A 514 36.44 13.21 -41.59
C VAL A 514 35.36 13.11 -42.67
N GLU A 515 35.72 13.45 -43.92
CA GLU A 515 34.82 13.35 -45.06
C GLU A 515 34.42 11.89 -45.35
N GLY A 516 33.13 11.64 -45.55
CA GLY A 516 32.59 10.32 -45.94
C GLY A 516 32.43 9.29 -44.81
N TYR A 517 32.76 9.62 -43.56
CA TYR A 517 32.58 8.73 -42.42
C TYR A 517 31.62 9.32 -41.37
N THR A 518 30.66 8.52 -40.93
CA THR A 518 29.74 8.84 -39.83
C THR A 518 29.86 7.76 -38.77
N TYR A 519 29.80 8.16 -37.51
CA TYR A 519 29.88 7.21 -36.40
C TYR A 519 28.73 6.18 -36.50
N PRO A 520 29.02 4.86 -36.49
CA PRO A 520 28.04 3.85 -36.90
C PRO A 520 26.96 3.57 -35.84
N PHE A 521 27.25 3.76 -34.55
CA PHE A 521 26.32 3.43 -33.47
C PHE A 521 26.49 4.37 -32.27
N GLY A 522 25.46 5.16 -31.96
CA GLY A 522 25.45 6.05 -30.80
C GLY A 522 26.07 7.43 -31.04
N LEU A 523 26.38 8.14 -29.95
CA LEU A 523 27.10 9.41 -29.96
C LEU A 523 28.60 9.17 -30.11
N ASP A 524 29.32 10.07 -30.77
CA ASP A 524 30.77 9.96 -30.89
C ASP A 524 31.45 10.20 -29.53
N TYR A 525 32.31 9.28 -29.09
CA TYR A 525 32.95 9.35 -27.77
C TYR A 525 33.85 10.59 -27.60
N ARG A 526 34.35 11.18 -28.70
CA ARG A 526 35.21 12.38 -28.64
C ARG A 526 34.48 13.66 -28.22
N TRP A 527 33.15 13.67 -28.18
CA TRP A 527 32.40 14.80 -27.64
C TRP A 527 32.64 15.00 -26.13
N HIS A 528 33.01 13.95 -25.40
CA HIS A 528 33.22 14.01 -23.95
C HIS A 528 34.34 14.98 -23.51
N ASP A 529 35.34 15.21 -24.38
CA ASP A 529 36.50 16.07 -24.10
C ASP A 529 36.33 17.51 -24.62
N THR A 530 35.13 17.88 -25.08
CA THR A 530 34.87 19.17 -25.75
C THR A 530 34.16 20.18 -24.84
N GLU A 531 34.53 21.46 -24.95
CA GLU A 531 33.86 22.55 -24.20
C GLU A 531 32.41 22.78 -24.66
N ASN A 532 32.07 22.39 -25.90
CA ASN A 532 30.76 22.61 -26.51
C ASN A 532 29.84 21.37 -26.49
N ASP A 533 30.20 20.30 -25.78
CA ASP A 533 29.37 19.10 -25.59
C ASP A 533 27.95 19.44 -25.12
N LEU A 534 27.84 20.31 -24.10
CA LEU A 534 26.56 20.64 -23.50
C LEU A 534 25.59 21.25 -24.53
N LEU A 535 26.09 22.07 -25.45
CA LEU A 535 25.26 22.72 -26.48
C LEU A 535 24.73 21.68 -27.48
N PHE A 536 25.58 20.73 -27.89
CA PHE A 536 25.22 19.67 -28.81
C PHE A 536 24.26 18.64 -28.16
N SER A 537 24.64 18.11 -27.00
CA SER A 537 23.87 17.13 -26.22
C SER A 537 22.48 17.67 -25.85
N ASN A 538 22.39 18.93 -25.45
CA ASN A 538 21.10 19.58 -25.18
C ASN A 538 20.20 19.63 -26.43
N SER A 539 20.73 20.09 -27.57
CA SER A 539 19.94 20.15 -28.82
C SER A 539 19.47 18.76 -29.28
N TYR A 540 20.33 17.75 -29.14
CA TYR A 540 20.01 16.37 -29.50
C TYR A 540 18.93 15.78 -28.58
N LYS A 541 19.16 15.78 -27.26
CA LYS A 541 18.25 15.16 -26.28
C LYS A 541 16.88 15.86 -26.25
N MET A 542 16.83 17.18 -26.39
CA MET A 542 15.57 17.92 -26.48
C MET A 542 14.74 17.46 -27.71
N LYS A 543 15.35 17.40 -28.90
CA LYS A 543 14.66 16.94 -30.12
C LYS A 543 14.25 15.47 -30.04
N LEU A 544 15.11 14.62 -29.49
CA LEU A 544 14.81 13.21 -29.24
C LEU A 544 13.56 13.06 -28.36
N SER A 545 13.45 13.83 -27.27
CA SER A 545 12.29 13.79 -26.37
C SER A 545 10.97 14.15 -27.05
N ILE A 546 10.98 15.16 -27.94
CA ILE A 546 9.79 15.58 -28.70
C ILE A 546 9.38 14.49 -29.70
N LEU A 547 10.34 13.93 -30.44
CA LEU A 547 10.05 12.85 -31.41
C LEU A 547 9.50 11.61 -30.74
N LEU A 548 10.10 11.21 -29.62
CA LEU A 548 9.72 10.04 -28.87
C LEU A 548 8.34 10.21 -28.22
N GLY A 549 8.05 11.41 -27.69
CA GLY A 549 6.73 11.80 -27.21
C GLY A 549 5.66 11.78 -28.32
N TRP A 550 5.97 12.34 -29.49
CA TRP A 550 5.06 12.29 -30.65
C TRP A 550 4.76 10.87 -31.11
N CYS A 551 5.78 10.00 -31.22
CA CYS A 551 5.59 8.59 -31.55
C CYS A 551 4.70 7.89 -30.53
N HIS A 552 4.96 8.10 -29.23
CA HIS A 552 4.21 7.46 -28.16
C HIS A 552 2.75 7.90 -28.10
N MET A 553 2.47 9.21 -28.16
CA MET A 553 1.10 9.73 -28.17
C MET A 553 0.34 9.32 -29.44
N THR A 554 0.99 9.32 -30.61
CA THR A 554 0.38 8.85 -31.86
C THR A 554 0.01 7.37 -31.75
N PHE A 555 0.91 6.54 -31.20
CA PHE A 555 0.65 5.14 -30.97
C PHE A 555 -0.55 4.91 -30.03
N SER A 556 -0.61 5.65 -28.92
CA SER A 556 -1.74 5.60 -27.99
C SER A 556 -3.07 6.06 -28.60
N LEU A 557 -3.05 7.08 -29.46
CA LEU A 557 -4.26 7.49 -30.20
C LEU A 557 -4.76 6.41 -31.17
N MET A 558 -3.86 5.64 -31.81
CA MET A 558 -4.27 4.53 -32.69
C MET A 558 -5.04 3.45 -31.94
N TRP A 559 -4.82 3.29 -30.64
CA TRP A 559 -5.53 2.31 -29.84
C TRP A 559 -6.99 2.69 -29.59
N SER A 560 -7.28 3.99 -29.47
CA SER A 560 -8.66 4.48 -29.44
C SER A 560 -9.45 4.04 -30.69
N LEU A 561 -8.83 4.05 -31.88
CA LEU A 561 -9.44 3.51 -33.10
C LEU A 561 -9.70 2.00 -33.02
N VAL A 562 -8.77 1.24 -32.45
CA VAL A 562 -8.92 -0.21 -32.28
C VAL A 562 -10.05 -0.54 -31.30
N ASN A 563 -10.24 0.27 -30.26
CA ASN A 563 -11.38 0.18 -29.35
C ASN A 563 -12.70 0.53 -30.06
N ALA A 564 -12.78 1.68 -30.73
CA ALA A 564 -13.99 2.12 -31.41
C ALA A 564 -14.45 1.14 -32.52
N ARG A 565 -13.50 0.57 -33.26
CA ARG A 565 -13.79 -0.48 -34.26
C ARG A 565 -14.35 -1.75 -33.63
N TYR A 566 -13.85 -2.14 -32.46
CA TYR A 566 -14.27 -3.34 -31.77
C TYR A 566 -15.67 -3.23 -31.17
N PHE A 567 -15.96 -2.11 -30.48
CA PHE A 567 -17.28 -1.80 -29.95
C PHE A 567 -18.30 -1.43 -31.04
N LYS A 568 -17.88 -1.37 -32.32
CA LYS A 568 -18.70 -1.02 -33.49
C LYS A 568 -19.36 0.37 -33.39
N SER A 569 -18.79 1.27 -32.59
CA SER A 569 -19.23 2.66 -32.49
C SER A 569 -18.66 3.47 -33.66
N LYS A 570 -19.42 3.58 -34.74
CA LYS A 570 -19.01 4.38 -35.91
C LYS A 570 -18.92 5.87 -35.58
N ILE A 571 -19.73 6.34 -34.62
CA ILE A 571 -19.78 7.74 -34.23
C ILE A 571 -18.50 8.19 -33.54
N ASP A 572 -17.90 7.37 -32.68
CA ASP A 572 -16.64 7.73 -32.00
C ASP A 572 -15.46 7.79 -32.98
N ILE A 573 -15.50 7.00 -34.06
CA ILE A 573 -14.47 7.04 -35.10
C ILE A 573 -14.50 8.39 -35.84
N TRP A 574 -15.67 8.80 -36.33
CA TRP A 574 -15.81 10.01 -37.13
C TRP A 574 -15.85 11.29 -36.28
N GLY A 575 -16.42 11.22 -35.07
CA GLY A 575 -16.60 12.38 -34.17
C GLY A 575 -15.38 12.69 -33.32
N ASN A 576 -14.69 11.68 -32.79
CA ASN A 576 -13.59 11.90 -31.85
C ASN A 576 -12.23 11.57 -32.47
N PHE A 577 -12.08 10.36 -33.03
CA PHE A 577 -10.76 9.88 -33.49
C PHE A 577 -10.24 10.63 -34.72
N VAL A 578 -11.03 10.74 -35.79
CA VAL A 578 -10.58 11.36 -37.04
C VAL A 578 -10.22 12.85 -36.84
N PRO A 579 -11.08 13.69 -36.25
CA PRO A 579 -10.74 15.10 -36.02
C PRO A 579 -9.57 15.25 -35.06
N GLY A 580 -9.51 14.45 -33.99
CA GLY A 580 -8.42 14.48 -33.02
C GLY A 580 -7.06 14.09 -33.62
N MET A 581 -7.02 13.06 -34.47
CA MET A 581 -5.81 12.61 -35.16
C MET A 581 -5.31 13.64 -36.17
N ILE A 582 -6.22 14.21 -36.96
CA ILE A 582 -5.91 15.24 -37.95
C ILE A 582 -5.37 16.51 -37.24
N PHE A 583 -6.03 16.94 -36.17
CA PHE A 583 -5.59 18.06 -35.34
C PHE A 583 -4.19 17.83 -34.77
N PHE A 584 -3.95 16.67 -34.14
CA PHE A 584 -2.65 16.36 -33.53
C PHE A 584 -1.51 16.27 -34.56
N GLN A 585 -1.72 15.60 -35.70
CA GLN A 585 -0.68 15.45 -36.73
C GLN A 585 -0.38 16.74 -37.48
N SER A 586 -1.38 17.60 -37.68
CA SER A 586 -1.20 18.88 -38.40
C SER A 586 -0.23 19.83 -37.70
N ILE A 587 -0.17 19.79 -36.36
CA ILE A 587 0.70 20.64 -35.54
C ILE A 587 1.98 19.90 -35.13
N PHE A 588 1.84 18.82 -34.35
CA PHE A 588 2.98 18.14 -33.74
C PHE A 588 3.61 17.11 -34.67
N GLY A 589 2.84 16.48 -35.54
CA GLY A 589 3.37 15.65 -36.63
C GLY A 589 4.20 16.48 -37.61
N TYR A 590 3.73 17.69 -37.93
CA TYR A 590 4.51 18.64 -38.73
C TYR A 590 5.81 19.05 -38.01
N LEU A 591 5.76 19.35 -36.72
CA LEU A 591 6.97 19.63 -35.93
C LEU A 591 7.97 18.47 -35.99
N ALA A 592 7.52 17.24 -35.74
CA ALA A 592 8.35 16.04 -35.83
C ALA A 592 8.98 15.88 -37.23
N PHE A 593 8.19 16.08 -38.29
CA PHE A 593 8.67 16.07 -39.66
C PHE A 593 9.77 17.13 -39.90
N THR A 594 9.57 18.38 -39.46
CA THR A 594 10.57 19.44 -39.64
C THR A 594 11.88 19.17 -38.88
N ILE A 595 11.83 18.51 -37.72
CA ILE A 595 13.03 18.09 -36.98
C ILE A 595 13.85 17.09 -37.80
N VAL A 596 13.20 16.02 -38.28
CA VAL A 596 13.87 14.98 -39.07
C VAL A 596 14.38 15.55 -40.38
N TYR A 597 13.57 16.35 -41.07
CA TYR A 597 13.96 16.98 -42.32
C TYR A 597 15.17 17.92 -42.14
N LYS A 598 15.20 18.71 -41.05
CA LYS A 598 16.36 19.55 -40.72
C LYS A 598 17.65 18.74 -40.51
N TRP A 599 17.55 17.51 -40.00
CA TRP A 599 18.70 16.62 -39.82
C TRP A 599 19.21 16.00 -41.13
N THR A 600 18.36 15.87 -42.15
CA THR A 600 18.74 15.30 -43.46
C THR A 600 19.47 16.28 -44.39
N ILE A 601 19.44 17.58 -44.10
CA ILE A 601 20.04 18.62 -44.95
C ILE A 601 21.41 19.04 -44.41
N ASP A 602 22.39 19.06 -45.31
CA ASP A 602 23.68 19.70 -45.07
C ASP A 602 23.60 21.21 -45.33
N TRP A 603 23.49 21.98 -44.24
CA TRP A 603 23.39 23.45 -44.28
C TRP A 603 24.69 24.14 -44.70
N PRO A 604 25.88 23.76 -44.18
CA PRO A 604 27.16 24.26 -44.66
C PRO A 604 27.37 24.10 -46.16
N ALA A 605 27.05 22.93 -46.73
CA ALA A 605 27.22 22.68 -48.17
C ALA A 605 26.29 23.54 -49.06
N ARG A 606 25.15 23.99 -48.50
CA ARG A 606 24.19 24.88 -49.19
C ARG A 606 24.52 26.37 -49.02
N GLY A 607 25.42 26.73 -48.10
CA GLY A 607 25.73 28.14 -47.79
C GLY A 607 24.56 28.90 -47.16
N GLU A 608 23.62 28.21 -46.52
CA GLU A 608 22.40 28.79 -45.94
C GLU A 608 22.40 28.64 -44.41
N ASN A 609 21.87 29.66 -43.71
CA ASN A 609 21.74 29.60 -42.25
C ASN A 609 20.57 28.68 -41.84
N PRO A 610 20.77 27.74 -40.90
CA PRO A 610 19.72 26.82 -40.51
C PRO A 610 18.60 27.54 -39.73
N PRO A 611 17.32 27.37 -40.11
CA PRO A 611 16.19 28.04 -39.46
C PRO A 611 15.95 27.57 -38.02
N SER A 612 15.44 28.47 -37.16
CA SER A 612 14.99 28.12 -35.81
C SER A 612 13.63 27.43 -35.85
N LEU A 613 13.56 26.17 -35.41
CA LEU A 613 12.31 25.39 -35.44
C LEU A 613 11.26 25.93 -34.45
N LEU A 614 11.71 26.47 -33.31
CA LEU A 614 10.82 27.03 -32.29
C LEU A 614 10.14 28.30 -32.83
N ASN A 615 10.92 29.23 -33.39
CA ASN A 615 10.35 30.46 -33.94
C ASN A 615 9.42 30.15 -35.10
N MET A 616 9.77 29.19 -35.95
CA MET A 616 8.90 28.72 -37.03
C MET A 616 7.53 28.26 -36.52
N LEU A 617 7.49 27.50 -35.42
CA LEU A 617 6.24 27.04 -34.81
C LEU A 617 5.44 28.20 -34.20
N ILE A 618 6.10 29.17 -33.55
CA ILE A 618 5.44 30.36 -33.01
C ILE A 618 4.83 31.21 -34.14
N TYR A 619 5.60 31.46 -35.20
CA TYR A 619 5.13 32.25 -36.34
C TYR A 619 4.02 31.56 -37.13
N MET A 620 4.00 30.21 -37.16
CA MET A 620 2.91 29.46 -37.77
C MET A 620 1.54 29.82 -37.16
N PHE A 621 1.46 30.07 -35.84
CA PHE A 621 0.22 30.46 -35.18
C PHE A 621 0.01 31.99 -35.12
N LEU A 622 1.06 32.77 -34.89
CA LEU A 622 0.93 34.21 -34.63
C LEU A 622 0.91 35.07 -35.91
N GLN A 623 1.61 34.65 -36.96
CA GLN A 623 1.71 35.37 -38.24
C GLN A 623 1.65 34.39 -39.43
N PRO A 624 0.46 33.85 -39.76
CA PRO A 624 0.33 32.87 -40.83
C PRO A 624 0.79 33.45 -42.17
N GLY A 625 1.68 32.72 -42.85
CA GLY A 625 2.17 33.07 -44.19
C GLY A 625 3.38 34.01 -44.25
N LYS A 626 3.91 34.47 -43.11
CA LYS A 626 5.18 35.24 -43.05
C LYS A 626 6.32 34.37 -42.57
N LEU A 627 7.39 34.31 -43.35
CA LEU A 627 8.68 33.73 -42.95
C LEU A 627 9.53 34.81 -42.28
N GLU A 628 10.41 34.43 -41.34
CA GLU A 628 11.33 35.36 -40.69
C GLU A 628 12.16 36.15 -41.73
N LEU A 629 12.34 37.47 -41.51
CA LEU A 629 13.24 38.27 -42.33
C LEU A 629 14.67 37.68 -42.25
N ASN A 630 15.26 37.37 -43.41
CA ASN A 630 16.64 36.88 -43.61
C ASN A 630 16.90 35.35 -43.51
N VAL A 631 15.88 34.50 -43.54
CA VAL A 631 16.07 33.03 -43.64
C VAL A 631 15.24 32.44 -44.79
N LYS A 632 15.87 31.67 -45.68
CA LYS A 632 15.18 30.95 -46.77
C LYS A 632 14.30 29.82 -46.22
N GLU A 633 13.27 29.49 -46.99
CA GLU A 633 12.33 28.39 -46.72
C GLU A 633 13.06 27.07 -46.39
N LEU A 634 12.58 26.35 -45.37
CA LEU A 634 13.08 25.01 -45.01
C LEU A 634 12.97 24.06 -46.21
N TYR A 635 11.84 24.11 -46.90
CA TYR A 635 11.59 23.42 -48.16
C TYR A 635 10.71 24.30 -49.06
N PRO A 636 10.77 24.14 -50.38
CA PRO A 636 9.99 24.96 -51.30
C PRO A 636 8.49 24.86 -51.03
N GLY A 637 7.81 26.00 -50.85
CA GLY A 637 6.35 26.05 -50.63
C GLY A 637 5.92 25.89 -49.16
N GLN A 638 6.84 26.06 -48.21
CA GLN A 638 6.58 25.96 -46.77
C GLN A 638 5.41 26.85 -46.29
N ALA A 639 5.36 28.10 -46.76
CA ALA A 639 4.34 29.06 -46.30
C ALA A 639 2.91 28.60 -46.66
N VAL A 640 2.73 28.00 -47.85
CA VAL A 640 1.44 27.48 -48.30
C VAL A 640 1.01 26.29 -47.46
N ILE A 641 1.93 25.34 -47.20
CA ILE A 641 1.64 24.14 -46.41
C ILE A 641 1.29 24.51 -44.96
N GLN A 642 2.00 25.46 -44.34
CA GLN A 642 1.70 25.90 -42.97
C GLN A 642 0.29 26.50 -42.84
N VAL A 643 -0.15 27.29 -43.83
CA VAL A 643 -1.51 27.86 -43.83
C VAL A 643 -2.56 26.76 -44.01
N ILE A 644 -2.34 25.79 -44.91
CA ILE A 644 -3.26 24.66 -45.10
C ILE A 644 -3.39 23.84 -43.81
N LEU A 645 -2.28 23.51 -43.15
CA LEU A 645 -2.28 22.74 -41.91
C LEU A 645 -2.99 23.48 -40.78
N LEU A 646 -2.78 24.80 -40.66
CA LEU A 646 -3.45 25.62 -39.66
C LEU A 646 -4.97 25.69 -39.89
N LEU A 647 -5.41 25.88 -41.14
CA LEU A 647 -6.83 25.90 -41.49
C LEU A 647 -7.50 24.56 -41.20
N LEU A 648 -6.82 23.46 -41.52
CA LEU A 648 -7.30 22.11 -41.24
C LEU A 648 -7.36 21.84 -39.73
N ALA A 649 -6.39 22.30 -38.93
CA ALA A 649 -6.44 22.20 -37.47
C ALA A 649 -7.63 22.99 -36.90
N LEU A 650 -7.87 24.21 -37.38
CA LEU A 650 -8.96 25.07 -36.91
C LEU A 650 -10.33 24.51 -37.30
N ALA A 651 -10.46 23.93 -38.50
CA ALA A 651 -11.68 23.27 -38.94
C ALA A 651 -12.03 22.02 -38.12
N CYS A 652 -11.03 21.32 -37.55
CA CYS A 652 -11.26 20.13 -36.73
C CYS A 652 -11.92 20.46 -35.37
N VAL A 653 -11.74 21.66 -34.82
CA VAL A 653 -12.29 22.02 -33.50
C VAL A 653 -13.83 22.05 -33.49
N PRO A 654 -14.52 22.75 -34.42
CA PRO A 654 -15.98 22.68 -34.52
C PRO A 654 -16.49 21.28 -34.84
N VAL A 655 -15.77 20.51 -35.67
CA VAL A 655 -16.16 19.14 -36.03
C VAL A 655 -16.13 18.23 -34.80
N LEU A 656 -15.08 18.29 -33.98
CA LEU A 656 -14.96 17.49 -32.77
C LEU A 656 -16.04 17.87 -31.74
N LEU A 657 -16.39 19.16 -31.65
CA LEU A 657 -17.38 19.65 -30.69
C LEU A 657 -18.82 19.29 -31.06
N PHE A 658 -19.22 19.48 -32.32
CA PHE A 658 -20.62 19.37 -32.72
C PHE A 658 -21.01 18.03 -33.34
N LEU A 659 -20.09 17.29 -33.96
CA LEU A 659 -20.47 16.12 -34.76
C LEU A 659 -21.12 15.01 -33.91
N LYS A 660 -20.56 14.70 -32.73
CA LYS A 660 -21.06 13.64 -31.87
C LYS A 660 -22.41 13.99 -31.21
N PRO A 661 -22.59 15.14 -30.54
CA PRO A 661 -23.87 15.48 -29.90
C PRO A 661 -25.01 15.65 -30.91
N LEU A 662 -24.76 16.30 -32.05
CA LEU A 662 -25.80 16.50 -33.08
C LEU A 662 -26.22 15.18 -33.74
N TYR A 663 -25.27 14.26 -33.95
CA TYR A 663 -25.60 12.93 -34.47
C TYR A 663 -26.43 12.12 -33.48
N LEU A 664 -26.07 12.11 -32.19
CA LEU A 664 -26.84 11.42 -31.15
C LEU A 664 -28.25 12.00 -31.03
N ARG A 665 -28.41 13.33 -31.09
CA ARG A 665 -29.72 13.98 -31.13
C ARG A 665 -30.54 13.57 -32.35
N TYR A 666 -29.91 13.51 -33.53
CA TYR A 666 -30.57 13.05 -34.75
C TYR A 666 -31.05 11.60 -34.64
N GLU A 667 -30.23 10.71 -34.08
CA GLU A 667 -30.58 9.31 -33.86
C GLU A 667 -31.72 9.15 -32.85
N HIS A 668 -31.67 9.88 -31.74
CA HIS A 668 -32.73 9.92 -30.74
C HIS A 668 -34.06 10.42 -31.34
N ASN A 669 -34.05 11.57 -32.02
CA ASN A 669 -35.25 12.08 -32.70
C ASN A 669 -35.81 11.12 -33.74
N LYS A 670 -34.94 10.37 -34.44
CA LYS A 670 -35.35 9.33 -35.39
C LYS A 670 -35.95 8.11 -34.70
N ALA A 671 -35.40 7.67 -33.57
CA ALA A 671 -35.96 6.58 -32.76
C ALA A 671 -37.35 6.97 -32.21
N HIS A 672 -37.51 8.21 -31.75
CA HIS A 672 -38.79 8.78 -31.35
C HIS A 672 -39.78 8.85 -32.51
N ALA A 673 -39.36 9.29 -33.70
CA ALA A 673 -40.22 9.34 -34.89
C ALA A 673 -40.66 7.96 -35.40
N LEU A 674 -39.88 6.90 -35.11
CA LEU A 674 -40.20 5.50 -35.44
C LEU A 674 -41.09 4.82 -34.39
N GLY A 675 -41.47 5.51 -33.31
CA GLY A 675 -42.43 5.02 -32.33
C GLY A 675 -41.88 4.03 -31.30
N TYR A 676 -40.56 3.90 -31.16
CA TYR A 676 -39.94 3.15 -30.07
C TYR A 676 -40.09 3.92 -28.76
N ARG A 677 -41.26 3.81 -28.11
CA ARG A 677 -41.52 4.36 -26.78
C ARG A 677 -41.12 3.37 -25.70
N GLY A 678 -40.44 3.84 -24.66
CA GLY A 678 -40.35 3.12 -23.39
C GLY A 678 -41.74 3.07 -22.73
N ILE A 679 -42.12 1.92 -22.16
CA ILE A 679 -43.34 1.81 -21.35
C ILE A 679 -43.12 2.65 -20.08
N GLY A 680 -43.66 3.87 -20.05
CA GLY A 680 -43.58 4.77 -18.88
C GLY A 680 -43.36 6.26 -19.17
N GLU A 681 -43.11 6.66 -20.42
CA GLU A 681 -42.75 8.06 -20.73
C GLU A 681 -43.98 9.01 -20.71
N SER A 682 -44.06 9.91 -19.72
CA SER A 682 -45.01 11.04 -19.69
C SER A 682 -44.30 12.35 -19.99
N VAL A 683 -44.52 12.94 -21.16
CA VAL A 683 -43.87 14.19 -21.58
C VAL A 683 -44.59 15.41 -20.99
N ARG A 684 -43.85 16.26 -20.27
CA ARG A 684 -44.10 17.70 -20.20
C ARG A 684 -43.53 18.33 -21.48
N VAL A 685 -44.40 18.81 -22.35
CA VAL A 685 -44.01 19.51 -23.57
C VAL A 685 -43.35 20.84 -23.18
N SER A 686 -42.10 21.04 -23.60
CA SER A 686 -41.39 22.31 -23.47
C SER A 686 -41.95 23.31 -24.49
N ALA A 687 -42.41 24.46 -24.00
CA ALA A 687 -43.16 25.48 -24.71
C ALA A 687 -42.26 26.42 -25.54
N LEU A 688 -41.88 26.01 -26.75
CA LEU A 688 -41.18 26.88 -27.70
C LEU A 688 -41.63 26.73 -29.17
N ASP A 689 -42.77 26.10 -29.43
CA ASP A 689 -43.27 25.90 -30.80
C ASP A 689 -44.79 26.09 -30.86
N ASP A 690 -45.23 27.33 -30.60
CA ASP A 690 -46.63 27.75 -30.75
C ASP A 690 -46.65 29.01 -31.60
N ASP A 691 -46.68 28.82 -32.92
CA ASP A 691 -47.19 29.79 -33.88
C ASP A 691 -47.92 29.00 -34.98
N ASP A 692 -49.16 29.43 -35.25
CA ASP A 692 -50.06 29.08 -36.36
C ASP A 692 -50.87 27.76 -36.25
N ASP A 693 -52.08 27.85 -35.66
CA ASP A 693 -53.34 27.79 -36.44
C ASP A 693 -54.60 27.77 -35.52
N GLU A 694 -55.43 28.82 -35.64
CA GLU A 694 -56.82 28.89 -35.17
C GLU A 694 -57.73 27.98 -36.02
N GLU A 695 -58.52 27.09 -35.40
CA GLU A 695 -59.99 26.96 -35.56
C GLU A 695 -60.56 25.63 -34.99
N GLY A 696 -61.41 25.76 -33.97
CA GLY A 696 -62.71 25.06 -33.87
C GLY A 696 -62.78 23.54 -33.62
N ARG A 697 -63.09 23.14 -32.37
CA ARG A 697 -64.29 22.37 -31.91
C ARG A 697 -64.01 21.47 -30.70
N PRO A 698 -64.81 21.57 -29.62
CA PRO A 698 -64.86 20.54 -28.57
C PRO A 698 -66.08 19.63 -28.75
N MET A 699 -65.91 18.31 -28.71
CA MET A 699 -66.78 17.32 -28.03
C MET A 699 -66.64 15.89 -28.60
N ASN A 700 -66.30 14.98 -27.68
CA ASN A 700 -67.15 13.89 -27.17
C ASN A 700 -67.58 12.71 -28.08
N GLY A 701 -67.51 11.51 -27.49
CA GLY A 701 -68.11 10.25 -27.97
C GLY A 701 -67.04 9.22 -28.37
N GLY A 702 -66.79 8.11 -27.68
CA GLY A 702 -67.64 7.31 -26.81
C GLY A 702 -67.92 5.98 -27.51
N ARG A 703 -67.38 4.87 -27.00
CA ARG A 703 -68.15 3.65 -26.66
C ARG A 703 -67.27 2.48 -26.22
N GLU A 704 -67.83 1.82 -25.21
CA GLU A 704 -67.48 0.57 -24.56
C GLU A 704 -67.72 -0.65 -25.45
N SER A 705 -67.07 -1.78 -25.13
CA SER A 705 -67.72 -3.11 -25.20
C SER A 705 -67.02 -4.16 -24.32
N PHE A 706 -67.76 -4.64 -23.31
CA PHE A 706 -68.00 -6.04 -22.85
C PHE A 706 -66.90 -7.12 -23.06
N GLY A 707 -66.59 -8.05 -22.15
CA GLY A 707 -67.32 -8.66 -21.03
C GLY A 707 -67.17 -10.20 -21.10
N ASP A 708 -66.89 -10.82 -19.95
CA ASP A 708 -67.03 -12.25 -19.53
C ASP A 708 -66.00 -13.36 -19.88
N ASP A 709 -65.39 -13.83 -18.78
CA ASP A 709 -65.39 -15.18 -18.16
C ASP A 709 -64.55 -16.38 -18.66
N GLU A 710 -63.73 -16.82 -17.70
CA GLU A 710 -63.38 -18.19 -17.25
C GLU A 710 -62.27 -19.02 -17.94
N ASP A 711 -61.43 -19.56 -17.04
CA ASP A 711 -60.40 -20.59 -17.16
C ASP A 711 -59.03 -20.29 -17.82
N GLY A 712 -57.99 -20.33 -16.98
CA GLY A 712 -56.70 -20.89 -17.37
C GLY A 712 -55.45 -20.08 -17.02
N ILE A 713 -54.82 -20.46 -15.91
CA ILE A 713 -53.38 -20.31 -15.64
C ILE A 713 -52.90 -18.88 -15.32
N ALA A 714 -52.92 -18.58 -14.02
CA ALA A 714 -52.08 -17.54 -13.44
C ALA A 714 -50.60 -17.92 -13.62
N MET A 715 -49.97 -17.46 -14.70
CA MET A 715 -48.51 -17.41 -14.80
C MET A 715 -48.07 -16.13 -14.09
N ILE A 716 -47.69 -16.29 -12.82
CA ILE A 716 -46.94 -15.30 -12.07
C ILE A 716 -45.59 -15.11 -12.79
N THR A 717 -45.47 -14.11 -13.66
CA THR A 717 -44.19 -13.51 -13.99
C THR A 717 -44.02 -12.31 -13.07
N GLN A 718 -43.41 -12.58 -11.92
CA GLN A 718 -42.94 -11.55 -10.98
C GLN A 718 -42.08 -10.52 -11.70
N ASP A 719 -42.29 -9.27 -11.28
CA ASP A 719 -41.41 -8.12 -11.42
C ASP A 719 -39.93 -8.47 -11.47
N ILE A 720 -39.36 -8.54 -12.67
CA ILE A 720 -37.91 -8.47 -12.89
C ILE A 720 -37.69 -7.35 -13.88
N GLY A 721 -37.63 -6.13 -13.36
CA GLY A 721 -37.48 -4.91 -14.14
C GLY A 721 -37.05 -3.71 -13.30
N HIS A 722 -36.30 -3.91 -12.21
CA HIS A 722 -35.62 -2.83 -11.51
C HIS A 722 -34.12 -3.14 -11.49
N GLY A 723 -33.33 -2.38 -12.25
CA GLY A 723 -31.88 -2.55 -12.25
C GLY A 723 -31.10 -1.80 -13.33
N GLU A 724 -31.74 -1.26 -14.36
CA GLU A 724 -31.15 -0.26 -15.25
C GLU A 724 -32.15 0.88 -15.37
N GLU A 725 -31.95 1.94 -14.59
CA GLU A 725 -32.35 3.26 -15.03
C GLU A 725 -31.67 3.45 -16.39
N HIS A 726 -32.43 3.33 -17.47
CA HIS A 726 -32.04 3.95 -18.72
C HIS A 726 -31.91 5.44 -18.38
N GLU A 727 -30.68 5.92 -18.17
CA GLU A 727 -30.40 7.36 -18.08
C GLU A 727 -31.14 8.02 -19.23
N GLU A 728 -32.10 8.88 -18.89
CA GLU A 728 -32.86 9.64 -19.86
C GLU A 728 -31.85 10.34 -20.77
N PHE A 729 -32.01 10.25 -22.10
CA PHE A 729 -31.08 10.88 -23.02
C PHE A 729 -31.18 12.41 -22.87
N GLU A 730 -30.34 12.98 -22.02
CA GLU A 730 -30.31 14.40 -21.78
C GLU A 730 -29.28 15.06 -22.71
N PHE A 731 -29.77 15.69 -23.78
CA PHE A 731 -28.91 16.34 -24.77
C PHE A 731 -27.98 17.40 -24.15
N SER A 732 -28.43 18.07 -23.08
CA SER A 732 -27.65 19.06 -22.34
C SER A 732 -26.37 18.45 -21.75
N GLU A 733 -26.49 17.30 -21.09
CA GLU A 733 -25.36 16.60 -20.47
C GLU A 733 -24.35 16.12 -21.52
N VAL A 734 -24.83 15.52 -22.61
CA VAL A 734 -23.99 15.06 -23.73
C VAL A 734 -23.22 16.23 -24.36
N MET A 735 -23.88 17.38 -24.54
CA MET A 735 -23.24 18.58 -25.09
C MET A 735 -22.18 19.14 -24.13
N ILE A 736 -22.49 19.27 -22.84
CA ILE A 736 -21.54 19.78 -21.83
C ILE A 736 -20.32 18.86 -21.75
N HIS A 737 -20.52 17.54 -21.66
CA HIS A 737 -19.44 16.56 -21.62
C HIS A 737 -18.56 16.65 -22.87
N GLN A 738 -19.14 16.79 -24.06
CA GLN A 738 -18.37 16.91 -25.31
C GLN A 738 -17.60 18.24 -25.40
N VAL A 739 -18.15 19.35 -24.90
CA VAL A 739 -17.45 20.65 -24.83
C VAL A 739 -16.22 20.52 -23.94
N ILE A 740 -16.36 19.91 -22.75
CA ILE A 740 -15.25 19.65 -21.83
C ILE A 740 -14.18 18.79 -22.53
N HIS A 741 -14.59 17.65 -23.11
CA HIS A 741 -13.68 16.75 -23.81
C HIS A 741 -12.94 17.46 -24.96
N THR A 742 -13.59 18.34 -25.71
CA THR A 742 -12.97 19.08 -26.81
C THR A 742 -11.90 20.07 -26.32
N ILE A 743 -12.23 20.86 -25.29
CA ILE A 743 -11.31 21.83 -24.70
C ILE A 743 -10.12 21.10 -24.08
N GLU A 744 -10.40 20.06 -23.30
CA GLU A 744 -9.40 19.25 -22.63
C GLU A 744 -8.47 18.58 -23.65
N PHE A 745 -9.00 17.95 -24.70
CA PHE A 745 -8.20 17.28 -25.71
C PHE A 745 -7.25 18.26 -26.43
N CYS A 746 -7.75 19.42 -26.85
CA CYS A 746 -6.96 20.43 -27.55
C CYS A 746 -5.81 20.99 -26.68
N LEU A 747 -6.10 21.33 -25.42
CA LEU A 747 -5.09 21.82 -24.47
C LEU A 747 -4.08 20.73 -24.11
N ASN A 748 -4.55 19.51 -23.90
CA ASN A 748 -3.71 18.36 -23.58
C ASN A 748 -2.74 18.01 -24.72
N CYS A 749 -3.09 18.25 -25.99
CA CYS A 749 -2.14 18.04 -27.09
C CYS A 749 -0.87 18.89 -26.94
N VAL A 750 -1.02 20.16 -26.53
CA VAL A 750 0.12 21.07 -26.30
C VAL A 750 0.83 20.73 -25.00
N SER A 751 0.07 20.60 -23.91
CA SER A 751 0.59 20.32 -22.58
C SER A 751 1.37 18.99 -22.53
N HIS A 752 0.80 17.92 -23.09
CA HIS A 752 1.43 16.59 -23.07
C HIS A 752 2.70 16.55 -23.93
N THR A 753 2.70 17.20 -25.10
CA THR A 753 3.92 17.28 -25.93
C THR A 753 5.06 18.00 -25.20
N ALA A 754 4.75 19.13 -24.54
CA ALA A 754 5.73 19.85 -23.73
C ALA A 754 6.20 19.03 -22.51
N SER A 755 5.30 18.23 -21.93
CA SER A 755 5.59 17.35 -20.79
C SER A 755 6.69 16.32 -21.08
N TYR A 756 6.81 15.85 -22.33
CA TYR A 756 7.88 14.92 -22.73
C TYR A 756 9.29 15.54 -22.64
N LEU A 757 9.45 16.86 -22.54
CA LEU A 757 10.74 17.51 -22.27
C LEU A 757 11.38 17.04 -20.95
N ARG A 758 10.61 16.45 -20.02
CA ARG A 758 11.14 15.78 -18.84
C ARG A 758 12.17 14.69 -19.18
N LEU A 759 11.97 13.94 -20.27
CA LEU A 759 12.90 12.92 -20.73
C LEU A 759 14.30 13.51 -20.93
N TRP A 760 14.35 14.68 -21.55
CA TRP A 760 15.59 15.42 -21.76
C TRP A 760 16.15 15.98 -20.45
N ALA A 761 15.33 16.68 -19.66
CA ALA A 761 15.78 17.35 -18.44
C ALA A 761 16.41 16.37 -17.44
N LEU A 762 15.77 15.22 -17.20
CA LEU A 762 16.27 14.20 -16.27
C LEU A 762 17.50 13.49 -16.81
N SER A 763 17.54 13.20 -18.12
CA SER A 763 18.72 12.62 -18.76
C SER A 763 19.95 13.53 -18.71
N LEU A 764 19.75 14.84 -18.81
CA LEU A 764 20.84 15.81 -18.69
C LEU A 764 21.29 15.95 -17.23
N ALA A 765 20.35 16.01 -16.28
CA ALA A 765 20.66 16.07 -14.85
C ALA A 765 21.48 14.85 -14.40
N HIS A 766 21.04 13.64 -14.75
CA HIS A 766 21.72 12.39 -14.43
C HIS A 766 23.16 12.38 -14.97
N GLN A 767 23.34 12.73 -16.25
CA GLN A 767 24.66 12.82 -16.88
C GLN A 767 25.57 13.82 -16.13
N ARG A 768 25.04 15.01 -15.79
CA ARG A 768 25.85 16.06 -15.12
C ARG A 768 26.20 15.67 -13.69
N LEU A 769 25.30 15.05 -12.95
CA LEU A 769 25.56 14.58 -11.60
C LEU A 769 26.59 13.45 -11.58
N SER A 770 26.55 12.53 -12.56
CA SER A 770 27.58 11.51 -12.71
C SER A 770 28.96 12.11 -13.00
N ILE A 771 29.05 13.06 -13.94
CA ILE A 771 30.31 13.76 -14.28
C ILE A 771 30.88 14.46 -13.04
N VAL A 772 30.05 15.25 -12.33
CA VAL A 772 30.49 15.99 -11.14
C VAL A 772 30.95 15.03 -10.03
N LEU A 773 30.24 13.91 -9.83
CA LEU A 773 30.61 12.92 -8.84
C LEU A 773 31.97 12.29 -9.17
N TRP A 774 32.21 11.93 -10.44
CA TRP A 774 33.49 11.39 -10.90
C TRP A 774 34.65 12.38 -10.77
N GLU A 775 34.42 13.64 -11.16
CA GLU A 775 35.44 14.68 -11.06
C GLU A 775 35.79 15.05 -9.62
N MET A 776 34.81 15.06 -8.70
CA MET A 776 35.07 15.39 -7.30
C MET A 776 35.74 14.25 -6.52
N THR A 777 35.52 12.98 -6.89
CA THR A 777 36.07 11.83 -6.14
C THR A 777 37.24 11.16 -6.86
N MET A 778 36.98 10.46 -7.97
CA MET A 778 37.94 9.58 -8.64
C MET A 778 39.09 10.36 -9.29
N LYS A 779 38.79 11.51 -9.91
CA LYS A 779 39.83 12.36 -10.54
C LYS A 779 40.87 12.86 -9.52
N ASN A 780 40.43 13.19 -8.30
CA ASN A 780 41.31 13.60 -7.21
C ASN A 780 42.16 12.43 -6.68
N ALA A 781 41.61 11.21 -6.68
CA ALA A 781 42.35 10.03 -6.25
C ALA A 781 43.52 9.68 -7.18
N PHE A 782 43.41 9.98 -8.48
CA PHE A 782 44.49 9.71 -9.45
C PHE A 782 45.71 10.64 -9.34
N ALA A 783 45.62 11.74 -8.59
CA ALA A 783 46.74 12.66 -8.39
C ALA A 783 47.82 12.11 -7.43
N PHE A 784 47.49 11.13 -6.58
CA PHE A 784 48.41 10.61 -5.58
C PHE A 784 49.15 9.35 -6.10
N THR A 785 50.48 9.39 -6.10
CA THR A 785 51.33 8.26 -6.51
C THR A 785 51.91 7.52 -5.29
N GLY A 786 52.06 6.19 -5.38
CA GLY A 786 52.68 5.35 -4.33
C GLY A 786 51.72 4.39 -3.61
N ILE A 787 52.26 3.62 -2.64
CA ILE A 787 51.51 2.62 -1.85
C ILE A 787 50.43 3.30 -0.98
N THR A 788 50.72 4.48 -0.44
CA THR A 788 49.74 5.32 0.26
C THR A 788 48.64 5.81 -0.68
N GLY A 789 48.98 6.13 -1.93
CA GLY A 789 48.00 6.46 -2.98
C GLY A 789 47.06 5.30 -3.30
N ALA A 790 47.56 4.06 -3.32
CA ALA A 790 46.73 2.87 -3.53
C ALA A 790 45.70 2.66 -2.40
N VAL A 791 46.09 2.87 -1.14
CA VAL A 791 45.15 2.77 0.00
C VAL A 791 44.08 3.87 -0.06
N ILE A 792 44.48 5.12 -0.35
CA ILE A 792 43.55 6.24 -0.52
C ILE A 792 42.58 5.97 -1.67
N MET A 793 43.06 5.41 -2.78
CA MET A 793 42.22 5.04 -3.93
C MET A 793 41.14 4.03 -3.56
N VAL A 794 41.44 3.01 -2.75
CA VAL A 794 40.43 2.03 -2.31
C VAL A 794 39.35 2.69 -1.47
N VAL A 795 39.72 3.57 -0.53
CA VAL A 795 38.76 4.29 0.33
C VAL A 795 37.88 5.24 -0.49
N VAL A 796 38.49 6.02 -1.40
CA VAL A 796 37.76 6.95 -2.27
C VAL A 796 36.86 6.20 -3.25
N PHE A 797 37.30 5.06 -3.78
CA PHE A 797 36.49 4.21 -4.64
C PHE A 797 35.27 3.66 -3.89
N TYR A 798 35.44 3.16 -2.66
CA TYR A 798 34.32 2.71 -1.84
C TYR A 798 33.31 3.84 -1.60
N PHE A 799 33.79 5.04 -1.29
CA PHE A 799 32.94 6.21 -1.10
C PHE A 799 32.20 6.62 -2.39
N TRP A 800 32.92 6.67 -3.52
CA TRP A 800 32.33 6.94 -4.84
C TRP A 800 31.27 5.90 -5.21
N PHE A 801 31.56 4.60 -5.01
CA PHE A 801 30.63 3.52 -5.32
C PHE A 801 29.39 3.57 -4.42
N ALA A 802 29.55 3.81 -3.12
CA ALA A 802 28.43 3.95 -2.19
C ALA A 802 27.51 5.12 -2.55
N LEU A 803 28.08 6.29 -2.88
CA LEU A 803 27.30 7.45 -3.35
C LEU A 803 26.63 7.19 -4.69
N THR A 804 27.31 6.51 -5.61
CA THR A 804 26.76 6.13 -6.92
C THR A 804 25.54 5.22 -6.77
N VAL A 805 25.62 4.20 -5.89
CA VAL A 805 24.49 3.29 -5.65
C VAL A 805 23.34 4.01 -4.94
N ALA A 806 23.62 4.75 -3.85
CA ALA A 806 22.57 5.38 -3.05
C ALA A 806 21.89 6.56 -3.77
N VAL A 807 22.66 7.48 -4.33
CA VAL A 807 22.13 8.72 -4.92
C VAL A 807 21.75 8.49 -6.37
N LEU A 808 22.69 8.04 -7.22
CA LEU A 808 22.43 7.93 -8.66
C LEU A 808 21.53 6.73 -8.98
N CYS A 809 21.80 5.54 -8.45
CA CYS A 809 20.99 4.36 -8.81
C CYS A 809 19.64 4.32 -8.08
N VAL A 810 19.59 4.52 -6.76
CA VAL A 810 18.35 4.37 -5.98
C VAL A 810 17.48 5.64 -6.05
N MET A 811 18.00 6.81 -5.63
CA MET A 811 17.19 8.02 -5.58
C MET A 811 16.80 8.54 -6.96
N GLU A 812 17.77 8.72 -7.87
CA GLU A 812 17.45 9.19 -9.23
C GLU A 812 16.74 8.12 -10.06
N GLY A 813 17.12 6.84 -9.93
CA GLY A 813 16.41 5.74 -10.57
C GLY A 813 14.92 5.71 -10.17
N THR A 814 14.61 5.88 -8.89
CA THR A 814 13.21 5.94 -8.44
C THR A 814 12.48 7.18 -9.01
N SER A 815 13.14 8.34 -9.06
CA SER A 815 12.60 9.55 -9.67
C SER A 815 12.29 9.35 -11.17
N ALA A 816 13.24 8.80 -11.93
CA ALA A 816 13.07 8.49 -13.34
C ALA A 816 11.95 7.47 -13.59
N MET A 817 11.81 6.47 -12.70
CA MET A 817 10.73 5.49 -12.75
C MET A 817 9.36 6.15 -12.60
N LEU A 818 9.19 7.04 -11.60
CA LEU A 818 7.93 7.76 -11.38
C LEU A 818 7.60 8.73 -12.53
N HIS A 819 8.60 9.38 -13.11
CA HIS A 819 8.40 10.21 -14.29
C HIS A 819 8.00 9.41 -15.53
N SER A 820 8.60 8.22 -15.74
CA SER A 820 8.17 7.30 -16.78
C SER A 820 6.73 6.83 -16.55
N LEU A 821 6.36 6.53 -15.30
CA LEU A 821 5.02 6.11 -14.92
C LEU A 821 3.98 7.17 -15.25
N ARG A 822 4.28 8.42 -14.87
CA ARG A 822 3.43 9.56 -15.17
C ARG A 822 3.17 9.71 -16.67
N LEU A 823 4.22 9.59 -17.50
CA LEU A 823 4.11 9.63 -18.97
C LEU A 823 3.18 8.57 -19.56
N HIS A 824 2.97 7.46 -18.86
CA HIS A 824 2.02 6.43 -19.28
C HIS A 824 0.61 6.73 -18.77
N TRP A 825 0.44 7.04 -17.48
CA TRP A 825 -0.87 7.30 -16.88
C TRP A 825 -1.55 8.55 -17.43
N VAL A 826 -0.83 9.67 -17.53
CA VAL A 826 -1.44 10.94 -17.94
C VAL A 826 -1.34 11.11 -19.45
N GLU A 827 -0.14 11.00 -20.03
CA GLU A 827 0.06 11.38 -21.43
C GLU A 827 -0.40 10.30 -22.43
N ALA A 828 -0.31 9.00 -22.08
CA ALA A 828 -0.69 7.90 -22.98
C ALA A 828 -2.10 7.34 -22.72
N MET A 829 -2.46 7.05 -21.47
CA MET A 829 -3.74 6.43 -21.12
C MET A 829 -4.92 7.39 -21.34
N SER A 830 -4.79 8.69 -21.07
CA SER A 830 -5.84 9.69 -21.33
C SER A 830 -6.38 9.72 -22.78
N LYS A 831 -5.68 9.11 -23.74
CA LYS A 831 -6.07 9.09 -25.16
C LYS A 831 -6.93 7.90 -25.57
N HIS A 832 -6.88 6.79 -24.83
CA HIS A 832 -7.55 5.54 -25.24
C HIS A 832 -8.22 4.78 -24.11
N PHE A 833 -7.83 5.05 -22.86
CA PHE A 833 -8.33 4.40 -21.66
C PHE A 833 -9.60 5.10 -21.17
N ILE A 834 -10.69 4.34 -21.04
CA ILE A 834 -11.99 4.87 -20.59
C ILE A 834 -12.12 4.81 -19.06
N GLY A 835 -11.61 3.77 -18.41
CA GLY A 835 -11.47 3.71 -16.95
C GLY A 835 -12.69 3.33 -16.11
N ASP A 836 -13.81 2.96 -16.73
CA ASP A 836 -15.06 2.60 -16.03
C ASP A 836 -15.21 1.07 -15.79
N GLY A 837 -14.12 0.37 -15.47
CA GLY A 837 -14.13 -1.08 -15.26
C GLY A 837 -14.50 -1.51 -13.84
N VAL A 838 -15.02 -2.73 -13.68
CA VAL A 838 -15.12 -3.41 -12.37
C VAL A 838 -14.02 -4.48 -12.33
N PRO A 839 -13.15 -4.50 -11.29
CA PRO A 839 -12.11 -5.51 -11.19
C PRO A 839 -12.73 -6.90 -10.96
N PHE A 840 -12.11 -7.94 -11.52
CA PHE A 840 -12.52 -9.32 -11.25
C PHE A 840 -11.79 -9.84 -10.02
N GLU A 841 -12.52 -10.01 -8.92
CA GLU A 841 -12.01 -10.54 -7.65
C GLU A 841 -12.62 -11.93 -7.40
N PRO A 842 -11.99 -13.00 -7.92
CA PRO A 842 -12.52 -14.34 -7.75
C PRO A 842 -12.42 -14.79 -6.29
N PHE A 843 -13.45 -15.46 -5.80
CA PHE A 843 -13.41 -16.12 -4.51
C PHE A 843 -12.39 -17.27 -4.53
N SER A 844 -11.22 -17.06 -3.93
CA SER A 844 -10.09 -18.01 -3.93
C SER A 844 -9.39 -18.05 -2.59
N PHE A 845 -9.20 -19.24 -2.02
CA PHE A 845 -8.46 -19.41 -0.78
C PHE A 845 -6.97 -19.06 -0.90
N LYS A 846 -6.39 -19.17 -2.09
CA LYS A 846 -4.98 -18.82 -2.30
C LYS A 846 -4.77 -17.32 -2.16
N VAL A 847 -5.62 -16.54 -2.82
CA VAL A 847 -5.59 -15.07 -2.78
C VAL A 847 -5.83 -14.57 -1.35
N LEU A 848 -6.85 -15.12 -0.67
CA LEU A 848 -7.15 -14.80 0.73
C LEU A 848 -5.98 -15.03 1.70
N LEU A 849 -5.18 -16.08 1.47
CA LEU A 849 -4.02 -16.40 2.31
C LEU A 849 -2.78 -15.57 1.94
N GLU A 850 -2.68 -15.08 0.71
CA GLU A 850 -1.62 -14.17 0.27
C GLU A 850 -1.85 -12.74 0.80
N GLU A 851 -3.09 -12.25 0.85
CA GLU A 851 -3.43 -10.89 1.28
C GLU A 851 -3.25 -10.65 2.78
N GLU A 852 -3.72 -11.57 3.62
CA GLU A 852 -3.43 -11.51 5.05
C GLU A 852 -2.67 -12.78 5.45
N PRO A 853 -1.32 -12.75 5.34
CA PRO A 853 -0.50 -13.85 5.76
C PRO A 853 -0.68 -14.08 7.25
N VAL A 854 -0.86 -15.34 7.61
CA VAL A 854 -0.99 -15.77 9.00
C VAL A 854 0.35 -15.65 9.75
N GLU A 855 1.48 -15.39 9.06
CA GLU A 855 2.83 -15.26 9.62
C GLU A 855 3.34 -13.82 9.82
#